data_AF-A0A538ADA6-F1
#
_entry.id   AF-A0A538ADA6-F1
#
_cell.length_a   1.000
_cell.length_b   1.000
_cell.length_c   1.000
_cell.angle_alpha   90.00
_cell.angle_beta   90.00
_cell.angle_gamma   90.00
#
_symmetry.space_group_name_H-M   'P 1'
#
loop_
_entity.id
_entity.type
_entity.pdbx_description
1 polymer ?
#
loop_
_entity_poly.entity_id
_entity_poly.type
_entity_poly.pdbx_seq_one_letter_code
_entity_poly.pdbx_strand_id
1 'polypeptide(L)'
;MLRLFFRNASVSLHARLAAGMRMGAAVALTAVCVLGTSFSATTPNAAATPPQQTIVSLTFDDGIADVYQGLAPLNAHLMHATYYLNSPRIGGDSFYMNWAQVADLAAAGNEIAGHTAYHADLTATDPTEAQRQICYDRDNLLARGYSVTNFAFPYGDYSPAVKQMVQNCGYNSARTTDTFPSSNPSGAIPPPDPYQINVGTDETTLSAMEAAVTAARNNGGGWVPIVFHHICDACNPLYISLADFTTFLDWLQGQSGNGVVVETMQQVLGGSDQPAVPGPGIPPAPNGTNALRNSSLEQDTNGDLLPDCWTNDGFGNNSFTWTRTHDAHSGSWAEKLDVSNYQDGDNKLLVQPDLGYCTPSVNEGHRYRITEWYKSNSPVYFTLFTRDSQWQVRFLESSPSFPASSTWTQATYVTGVIPNGINGLTFGLTLGSNGSLTVDDASFDDAAASGGADTTPPTISLTSPSPGATVSGFVPISATANDNVAVDHVDYLIDSSVVATLSTGPFTYNWNSRSVANGSHTIQVRAVDIAGNQTTASAITVFVSNQTNNLLQNPSLEQGTANPPSCWLLGGYGTNTFAWTWTADAHTGTHAENLNISSYTNGDRKLLTNFSSACSPTVVPGRSYTITVWYKAPSPARAVIFAFSNTTGGNGGYNFWSQSPAQPSSSTWTQASWSTPVVPAGVTNLSIGMGLNGPGSVTMDDFAMYDNSPQPDTTPPTSSIACNGGDEGEGCASAYYNGPVEVALFAHDDPGGSGVARIIYTTDGSTPTATHGSDYPGPFSVSQTTTVKFRALDRAGNLEPTINSQLIQIDTIPPTATIACNNADCGSGVFNTSVSLTMSASDQGGSGVSRIIYTTDGSTPSLAHGQTYLGAFSVNADTTIRFVAVDNAGNLGTINTQVVQIDTLQ
;
A
#
# COMPACT_ATOMS: atom_id res chain seq x y z
N MET A 1 3.99 -3.63 16.39
CA MET A 1 4.19 -3.09 17.74
C MET A 1 3.67 -4.09 18.76
N LEU A 2 4.51 -4.69 19.59
CA LEU A 2 4.07 -5.42 20.79
C LEU A 2 5.11 -5.16 21.89
N ARG A 3 4.83 -4.19 22.78
CA ARG A 3 5.63 -3.97 23.99
C ARG A 3 4.88 -4.62 25.15
N LEU A 4 5.36 -5.79 25.59
CA LEU A 4 4.92 -6.45 26.81
C LEU A 4 5.24 -5.58 28.03
N PHE A 5 4.22 -5.27 28.83
CA PHE A 5 4.39 -4.73 30.18
C PHE A 5 4.48 -5.87 31.19
N PHE A 6 5.68 -6.08 31.75
CA PHE A 6 5.85 -6.91 32.94
C PHE A 6 5.30 -6.19 34.19
N ARG A 7 4.34 -6.79 34.89
CA ARG A 7 4.03 -6.42 36.29
C ARG A 7 4.88 -7.27 37.24
N ASN A 8 5.92 -6.65 37.80
CA ASN A 8 6.63 -7.15 38.97
C ASN A 8 5.74 -7.02 40.22
N ALA A 9 5.42 -8.12 40.88
CA ALA A 9 4.81 -8.14 42.21
C ALA A 9 5.82 -8.62 43.25
N SER A 10 6.50 -7.67 43.90
CA SER A 10 7.27 -7.91 45.13
C SER A 10 6.32 -7.99 46.32
N VAL A 11 6.20 -9.17 46.95
CA VAL A 11 5.46 -9.31 48.22
C VAL A 11 6.44 -9.24 49.38
N SER A 12 6.36 -8.14 50.13
CA SER A 12 6.93 -8.00 51.47
C SER A 12 5.94 -8.56 52.50
N LEU A 13 6.41 -9.55 53.24
CA LEU A 13 5.85 -10.06 54.51
C LEU A 13 5.51 -8.90 55.46
N HIS A 14 4.40 -8.98 56.21
CA HIS A 14 4.34 -8.72 57.66
C HIS A 14 2.99 -9.19 58.23
N ALA A 15 3.09 -10.03 59.26
CA ALA A 15 2.00 -10.64 60.00
C ALA A 15 1.20 -9.64 60.85
N ARG A 16 -0.06 -9.99 61.17
CA ARG A 16 -0.65 -9.79 62.50
C ARG A 16 -1.86 -10.69 62.76
N LEU A 17 -1.88 -11.20 63.99
CA LEU A 17 -2.84 -12.12 64.61
C LEU A 17 -4.24 -11.51 64.79
N ALA A 18 -5.30 -12.34 64.80
CA ALA A 18 -5.91 -12.86 66.05
C ALA A 18 -7.36 -13.37 65.86
N ALA A 19 -7.54 -14.63 66.26
CA ALA A 19 -8.63 -15.24 67.04
C ALA A 19 -10.09 -14.78 66.90
N GLY A 20 -11.01 -15.74 66.72
CA GLY A 20 -12.43 -15.47 66.95
C GLY A 20 -13.48 -16.55 66.66
N MET A 21 -13.37 -17.73 67.27
CA MET A 21 -14.48 -18.46 67.92
C MET A 21 -15.73 -18.99 67.14
N ARG A 22 -15.97 -20.30 67.39
CA ARG A 22 -17.25 -21.06 67.51
C ARG A 22 -17.88 -21.69 66.27
N MET A 23 -18.62 -22.81 66.33
CA MET A 23 -18.67 -24.08 67.11
C MET A 23 -20.00 -24.73 66.70
N GLY A 24 -20.00 -26.04 66.46
CA GLY A 24 -21.21 -26.87 66.38
C GLY A 24 -21.44 -27.50 65.00
N ALA A 25 -21.88 -28.74 64.85
CA ALA A 25 -22.16 -29.80 65.80
C ALA A 25 -22.21 -31.13 65.01
N ALA A 26 -21.82 -32.21 65.68
CA ALA A 26 -21.86 -33.58 65.19
C ALA A 26 -23.28 -34.17 65.17
N VAL A 27 -23.53 -35.14 64.28
CA VAL A 27 -24.46 -36.26 64.56
C VAL A 27 -23.87 -37.56 64.02
N ALA A 28 -23.90 -38.58 64.89
CA ALA A 28 -23.34 -39.91 64.79
C ALA A 28 -24.35 -40.95 64.29
N LEU A 29 -23.86 -42.15 63.92
CA LEU A 29 -24.46 -43.48 64.20
C LEU A 29 -23.47 -44.58 63.71
N THR A 30 -22.59 -45.13 64.56
CA THR A 30 -22.67 -46.44 65.27
C THR A 30 -23.09 -47.67 64.46
N ALA A 31 -22.18 -48.66 64.34
CA ALA A 31 -22.39 -50.05 64.78
C ALA A 31 -21.06 -50.84 64.79
N VAL A 32 -21.00 -51.85 65.66
CA VAL A 32 -19.83 -52.40 66.36
C VAL A 32 -19.73 -53.91 66.15
N CYS A 33 -18.47 -54.40 66.05
CA CYS A 33 -17.91 -55.75 66.34
C CYS A 33 -18.52 -57.04 65.75
N VAL A 34 -17.66 -57.94 65.24
CA VAL A 34 -17.24 -59.20 65.92
C VAL A 34 -15.93 -59.74 65.28
N LEU A 35 -15.08 -60.30 66.14
CA LEU A 35 -13.75 -60.88 65.91
C LEU A 35 -13.72 -62.13 65.01
N GLY A 36 -12.60 -62.32 64.31
CA GLY A 36 -12.19 -63.61 63.74
C GLY A 36 -10.80 -63.53 63.10
N THR A 37 -9.76 -63.96 63.83
CA THR A 37 -8.39 -64.03 63.33
C THR A 37 -8.10 -65.33 62.59
N SER A 38 -7.38 -65.17 61.48
CA SER A 38 -6.42 -66.07 60.80
C SER A 38 -6.94 -67.33 60.10
N PHE A 39 -6.85 -67.34 58.76
CA PHE A 39 -6.03 -68.27 57.96
C PHE A 39 -5.78 -67.67 56.56
N SER A 40 -4.54 -67.71 56.10
CA SER A 40 -4.07 -67.14 54.83
C SER A 40 -4.70 -67.84 53.63
N ALA A 41 -5.42 -67.08 52.80
CA ALA A 41 -5.68 -67.41 51.41
C ALA A 41 -5.06 -66.29 50.56
N THR A 42 -4.05 -66.65 49.77
CA THR A 42 -3.51 -65.80 48.70
C THR A 42 -4.63 -65.50 47.71
N THR A 43 -5.20 -64.30 47.79
CA THR A 43 -6.01 -63.75 46.70
C THR A 43 -5.08 -63.51 45.51
N PRO A 44 -5.52 -63.78 44.26
CA PRO A 44 -4.73 -63.48 43.08
C PRO A 44 -4.35 -62.00 43.10
N ASN A 45 -3.15 -61.67 42.63
CA ASN A 45 -2.82 -60.30 42.23
C ASN A 45 -4.03 -59.74 41.49
N ALA A 46 -4.59 -58.65 42.00
CA ALA A 46 -5.39 -57.77 41.16
C ALA A 46 -4.52 -57.51 39.92
N ALA A 47 -4.99 -57.95 38.76
CA ALA A 47 -4.36 -57.62 37.50
C ALA A 47 -4.18 -56.09 37.51
N ALA A 48 -2.94 -55.64 37.37
CA ALA A 48 -2.66 -54.24 37.19
C ALA A 48 -3.54 -53.76 36.03
N THR A 49 -4.40 -52.79 36.30
CA THR A 49 -5.18 -52.08 35.29
C THR A 49 -4.21 -51.68 34.17
N PRO A 50 -4.52 -51.90 32.88
CA PRO A 50 -3.67 -51.42 31.79
C PRO A 50 -3.39 -49.94 32.02
N PRO A 51 -2.15 -49.45 31.85
CA PRO A 51 -1.87 -48.01 31.96
C PRO A 51 -2.81 -47.30 30.98
N GLN A 52 -3.58 -46.30 31.45
CA GLN A 52 -4.44 -45.55 30.54
C GLN A 52 -3.55 -44.71 29.62
N GLN A 53 -3.99 -44.54 28.39
CA GLN A 53 -3.28 -43.83 27.34
C GLN A 53 -3.03 -42.36 27.74
N THR A 54 -1.84 -41.84 27.44
CA THR A 54 -1.55 -40.40 27.52
C THR A 54 -1.68 -39.81 26.12
N ILE A 55 -2.56 -38.84 25.93
CA ILE A 55 -2.70 -38.13 24.66
C ILE A 55 -2.00 -36.78 24.77
N VAL A 56 -1.17 -36.44 23.78
CA VAL A 56 -0.50 -35.14 23.67
C VAL A 56 -1.10 -34.41 22.47
N SER A 57 -1.53 -33.17 22.67
CA SER A 57 -2.01 -32.32 21.57
C SER A 57 -1.09 -31.13 21.42
N LEU A 58 -0.42 -31.04 20.28
CA LEU A 58 0.45 -29.91 19.96
C LEU A 58 -0.41 -28.82 19.33
N THR A 59 -0.38 -27.62 19.88
CA THR A 59 -1.24 -26.51 19.44
C THR A 59 -0.41 -25.27 19.13
N PHE A 60 -0.69 -24.61 18.02
CA PHE A 60 -0.01 -23.40 17.58
C PHE A 60 -1.00 -22.25 17.46
N ASP A 61 -0.71 -21.12 18.11
CA ASP A 61 -1.57 -19.93 18.09
C ASP A 61 -1.08 -18.88 17.10
N ASP A 62 -1.91 -17.85 16.92
CA ASP A 62 -1.67 -16.60 16.19
C ASP A 62 -1.51 -16.70 14.67
N GLY A 63 -1.22 -17.88 14.12
CA GLY A 63 -0.98 -18.06 12.69
C GLY A 63 0.29 -17.37 12.18
N ILE A 64 1.29 -17.19 13.05
CA ILE A 64 2.57 -16.54 12.73
C ILE A 64 3.34 -17.36 11.70
N ALA A 65 4.03 -16.70 10.76
CA ALA A 65 4.68 -17.36 9.63
C ALA A 65 5.72 -18.41 10.04
N ASP A 66 6.42 -18.18 11.16
CA ASP A 66 7.50 -19.05 11.61
C ASP A 66 7.04 -20.43 12.10
N VAL A 67 5.79 -20.59 12.57
CA VAL A 67 5.29 -21.89 13.02
C VAL A 67 5.11 -22.89 11.87
N TYR A 68 5.07 -22.40 10.62
CA TYR A 68 5.01 -23.23 9.42
C TYR A 68 6.22 -24.17 9.30
N GLN A 69 7.39 -23.79 9.82
CA GLN A 69 8.58 -24.65 9.77
C GLN A 69 8.44 -25.92 10.61
N GLY A 70 7.47 -25.96 11.54
CA GLY A 70 7.11 -27.15 12.31
C GLY A 70 6.49 -28.27 11.48
N LEU A 71 6.00 -27.97 10.26
CA LEU A 71 5.37 -28.96 9.37
C LEU A 71 6.31 -30.11 9.00
N ALA A 72 7.55 -29.80 8.62
CA ALA A 72 8.51 -30.80 8.21
C ALA A 72 8.85 -31.82 9.32
N PRO A 73 9.23 -31.40 10.56
CA PRO A 73 9.44 -32.34 11.63
C PRO A 73 8.15 -33.06 12.06
N LEU A 74 6.98 -32.42 12.09
CA LEU A 74 5.71 -33.11 12.36
C LEU A 74 5.47 -34.28 11.39
N ASN A 75 5.61 -34.03 10.07
CA ASN A 75 5.48 -35.05 9.03
C ASN A 75 6.48 -36.19 9.19
N ALA A 76 7.75 -35.87 9.47
CA ALA A 76 8.80 -36.86 9.69
C ALA A 76 8.49 -37.82 10.86
N HIS A 77 7.69 -37.37 11.83
CA HIS A 77 7.28 -38.15 12.99
C HIS A 77 5.88 -38.77 12.87
N LEU A 78 5.18 -38.55 11.74
CA LEU A 78 3.77 -38.94 11.55
C LEU A 78 2.85 -38.38 12.65
N MET A 79 3.12 -37.15 13.07
CA MET A 79 2.37 -36.44 14.09
C MET A 79 1.63 -35.26 13.47
N HIS A 80 0.47 -34.92 14.04
CA HIS A 80 -0.34 -33.78 13.61
C HIS A 80 -0.56 -32.81 14.78
N ALA A 81 -0.76 -31.55 14.45
CA ALA A 81 -1.02 -30.46 15.38
C ALA A 81 -2.32 -29.73 15.07
N THR A 82 -2.76 -28.86 15.98
CA THR A 82 -3.89 -27.94 15.79
C THR A 82 -3.40 -26.51 15.69
N TYR A 83 -3.74 -25.81 14.61
CA TYR A 83 -3.37 -24.42 14.37
C TYR A 83 -4.59 -23.51 14.58
N TYR A 84 -4.55 -22.69 15.62
CA TYR A 84 -5.57 -21.68 15.92
C TYR A 84 -5.21 -20.38 15.21
N LEU A 85 -6.03 -19.98 14.23
CA LEU A 85 -5.71 -18.89 13.31
C LEU A 85 -6.55 -17.65 13.57
N ASN A 86 -5.92 -16.49 13.38
CA ASN A 86 -6.61 -15.22 13.22
C ASN A 86 -6.79 -14.93 11.73
N SER A 87 -7.92 -15.35 11.15
CA SER A 87 -8.06 -15.45 9.69
C SER A 87 -7.84 -14.17 8.87
N PRO A 88 -8.20 -12.93 9.31
CA PRO A 88 -7.77 -11.73 8.60
C PRO A 88 -6.26 -11.49 8.62
N ARG A 89 -5.49 -12.02 9.56
CA ARG A 89 -4.04 -11.76 9.58
C ARG A 89 -3.29 -12.57 8.51
N ILE A 90 -3.88 -13.69 8.09
CA ILE A 90 -3.29 -14.62 7.13
C ILE A 90 -3.22 -14.01 5.72
N GLY A 91 -2.01 -13.91 5.18
CA GLY A 91 -1.72 -13.30 3.88
C GLY A 91 -1.75 -11.77 3.87
N GLY A 92 -1.83 -11.12 5.04
CA GLY A 92 -1.78 -9.66 5.17
C GLY A 92 -0.37 -9.08 5.05
N ASP A 93 0.64 -9.78 5.57
CA ASP A 93 2.06 -9.42 5.50
C ASP A 93 2.94 -10.68 5.66
N SER A 94 4.27 -10.51 5.73
CA SER A 94 5.23 -11.61 5.92
C SER A 94 5.38 -12.10 7.37
N PHE A 95 4.77 -11.42 8.34
CA PHE A 95 4.82 -11.82 9.75
C PHE A 95 3.84 -12.97 10.02
N TYR A 96 2.71 -13.01 9.32
CA TYR A 96 1.75 -14.10 9.37
C TYR A 96 1.94 -15.10 8.23
N MET A 97 1.47 -16.33 8.42
CA MET A 97 1.41 -17.29 7.32
C MET A 97 0.57 -16.75 6.16
N ASN A 98 0.87 -17.18 4.94
CA ASN A 98 -0.03 -17.00 3.80
C ASN A 98 -1.00 -18.19 3.67
N TRP A 99 -2.04 -18.04 2.85
CA TRP A 99 -3.06 -19.07 2.68
C TRP A 99 -2.56 -20.37 2.04
N ALA A 100 -1.48 -20.33 1.24
CA ALA A 100 -0.88 -21.56 0.70
C ALA A 100 -0.22 -22.39 1.81
N GLN A 101 0.49 -21.74 2.74
CA GLN A 101 1.05 -22.40 3.91
C GLN A 101 -0.03 -23.03 4.80
N VAL A 102 -1.14 -22.34 5.03
CA VAL A 102 -2.28 -22.90 5.78
C VAL A 102 -2.91 -24.10 5.05
N ALA A 103 -3.04 -24.03 3.72
CA ALA A 103 -3.52 -25.15 2.92
C ALA A 103 -2.57 -26.37 2.99
N ASP A 104 -1.25 -26.16 3.00
CA ASP A 104 -0.26 -27.22 3.17
C ASP A 104 -0.38 -27.90 4.54
N LEU A 105 -0.54 -27.12 5.62
CA LEU A 105 -0.75 -27.64 6.97
C LEU A 105 -2.00 -28.54 7.03
N ALA A 106 -3.13 -28.06 6.50
CA ALA A 106 -4.39 -28.79 6.46
C ALA A 106 -4.28 -30.06 5.60
N ALA A 107 -3.65 -29.97 4.42
CA ALA A 107 -3.44 -31.11 3.52
C ALA A 107 -2.54 -32.19 4.13
N ALA A 108 -1.62 -31.81 5.03
CA ALA A 108 -0.79 -32.73 5.81
C ALA A 108 -1.52 -33.37 7.00
N GLY A 109 -2.82 -33.11 7.19
CA GLY A 109 -3.63 -33.70 8.25
C GLY A 109 -3.62 -32.92 9.57
N ASN A 110 -3.01 -31.72 9.59
CA ASN A 110 -3.12 -30.82 10.74
C ASN A 110 -4.52 -30.17 10.77
N GLU A 111 -4.98 -29.89 11.98
CA GLU A 111 -6.28 -29.25 12.21
C GLU A 111 -6.16 -27.72 12.10
N ILE A 112 -7.16 -27.09 11.50
CA ILE A 112 -7.32 -25.63 11.45
C ILE A 112 -8.48 -25.22 12.36
N ALA A 113 -8.20 -24.34 13.31
CA ALA A 113 -9.11 -23.92 14.37
C ALA A 113 -9.16 -22.39 14.48
N GLY A 114 -10.14 -21.85 15.20
CA GLY A 114 -10.37 -20.40 15.28
C GLY A 114 -9.73 -19.74 16.51
N HIS A 115 -9.27 -18.50 16.34
CA HIS A 115 -8.59 -17.74 17.41
C HIS A 115 -9.04 -16.28 17.51
N THR A 116 -10.25 -15.95 17.02
CA THR A 116 -10.77 -14.58 16.80
C THR A 116 -10.16 -13.89 15.59
N ALA A 117 -10.79 -12.84 15.08
CA ALA A 117 -10.31 -12.17 13.86
C ALA A 117 -8.99 -11.41 14.09
N TYR A 118 -8.83 -10.71 15.22
CA TYR A 118 -7.64 -9.88 15.46
C TYR A 118 -6.93 -10.13 16.80
N HIS A 119 -7.14 -11.30 17.42
CA HIS A 119 -6.59 -11.65 18.73
C HIS A 119 -7.10 -10.70 19.84
N ALA A 120 -8.41 -10.39 19.80
CA ALA A 120 -9.04 -9.47 20.75
C ALA A 120 -9.22 -10.12 22.13
N ASP A 121 -8.94 -9.39 23.22
CA ASP A 121 -9.35 -9.80 24.56
C ASP A 121 -10.87 -9.70 24.67
N LEU A 122 -11.53 -10.85 24.56
CA LEU A 122 -12.98 -10.98 24.53
C LEU A 122 -13.65 -10.62 25.86
N THR A 123 -12.89 -10.56 26.97
CA THR A 123 -13.41 -10.18 28.29
C THR A 123 -13.36 -8.68 28.53
N ALA A 124 -12.45 -7.98 27.84
CA ALA A 124 -12.31 -6.53 27.88
C ALA A 124 -13.02 -5.81 26.71
N THR A 125 -13.40 -6.55 25.66
CA THR A 125 -14.07 -6.02 24.46
C THR A 125 -15.58 -5.91 24.64
N ASP A 126 -16.23 -4.98 23.93
CA ASP A 126 -17.71 -4.91 23.89
C ASP A 126 -18.32 -6.27 23.49
N PRO A 127 -19.37 -6.75 24.18
CA PRO A 127 -19.98 -8.05 23.90
C PRO A 127 -20.40 -8.29 22.43
N THR A 128 -20.84 -7.25 21.73
CA THR A 128 -21.28 -7.35 20.33
C THR A 128 -20.08 -7.45 19.39
N GLU A 129 -18.98 -6.76 19.72
CA GLU A 129 -17.70 -6.88 19.01
C GLU A 129 -17.06 -8.23 19.28
N ALA A 130 -17.02 -8.68 20.55
CA ALA A 130 -16.50 -9.99 20.92
C ALA A 130 -17.20 -11.11 20.15
N GLN A 131 -18.53 -11.07 20.04
CA GLN A 131 -19.27 -12.05 19.24
C GLN A 131 -18.96 -11.95 17.73
N ARG A 132 -18.76 -10.75 17.18
CA ARG A 132 -18.32 -10.58 15.78
C ARG A 132 -16.94 -11.16 15.54
N GLN A 133 -15.98 -10.90 16.43
CA GLN A 133 -14.61 -11.42 16.36
C GLN A 133 -14.58 -12.94 16.29
N ILE A 134 -15.42 -13.62 17.07
CA ILE A 134 -15.51 -15.09 17.11
C ILE A 134 -16.20 -15.65 15.86
N CYS A 135 -17.39 -15.13 15.53
CA CYS A 135 -18.21 -15.67 14.45
C CYS A 135 -17.57 -15.43 13.08
N TYR A 136 -17.03 -14.22 12.86
CA TYR A 136 -16.41 -13.87 11.57
C TYR A 136 -15.18 -14.73 11.28
N ASP A 137 -14.31 -14.90 12.28
CA ASP A 137 -13.10 -15.71 12.11
C ASP A 137 -13.45 -17.14 11.68
N ARG A 138 -14.47 -17.73 12.34
CA ARG A 138 -14.98 -19.05 11.97
C ARG A 138 -15.53 -19.09 10.55
N ASP A 139 -16.39 -18.14 10.20
CA ASP A 139 -17.05 -18.07 8.89
C ASP A 139 -16.01 -17.94 7.75
N ASN A 140 -14.98 -17.13 7.96
CA ASN A 140 -13.90 -16.91 7.00
C ASN A 140 -13.04 -18.18 6.75
N LEU A 141 -12.80 -18.96 7.80
CA LEU A 141 -12.12 -20.26 7.71
C LEU A 141 -13.01 -21.33 7.06
N LEU A 142 -14.31 -21.38 7.39
CA LEU A 142 -15.28 -22.28 6.76
C LEU A 142 -15.46 -21.98 5.27
N ALA A 143 -15.50 -20.71 4.88
CA ALA A 143 -15.61 -20.28 3.48
C ALA A 143 -14.43 -20.75 2.61
N ARG A 144 -13.30 -21.10 3.22
CA ARG A 144 -12.12 -21.70 2.57
C ARG A 144 -12.13 -23.23 2.54
N GLY A 145 -13.17 -23.85 3.09
CA GLY A 145 -13.37 -25.30 3.06
C GLY A 145 -12.74 -26.06 4.23
N TYR A 146 -12.28 -25.36 5.28
CA TYR A 146 -11.77 -26.02 6.48
C TYR A 146 -12.91 -26.50 7.39
N SER A 147 -12.67 -27.58 8.13
CA SER A 147 -13.51 -28.03 9.25
C SER A 147 -13.07 -27.29 10.51
N VAL A 148 -13.94 -26.43 11.06
CA VAL A 148 -13.59 -25.50 12.15
C VAL A 148 -14.53 -25.72 13.33
N THR A 149 -14.07 -26.54 14.26
CA THR A 149 -14.83 -27.06 15.42
C THR A 149 -14.29 -26.55 16.75
N ASN A 150 -12.99 -26.27 16.84
CA ASN A 150 -12.32 -25.91 18.09
C ASN A 150 -11.89 -24.44 18.09
N PHE A 151 -11.82 -23.86 19.30
CA PHE A 151 -11.50 -22.44 19.53
C PHE A 151 -10.43 -22.30 20.61
N ALA A 152 -9.57 -21.28 20.50
CA ALA A 152 -8.69 -20.88 21.59
C ALA A 152 -9.03 -19.45 22.02
N PHE A 153 -9.23 -19.21 23.31
CA PHE A 153 -9.41 -17.86 23.83
C PHE A 153 -8.08 -17.10 23.76
N PRO A 154 -8.02 -15.93 23.10
CA PRO A 154 -6.85 -15.04 23.18
C PRO A 154 -6.48 -14.79 24.64
N TYR A 155 -5.18 -14.85 24.96
CA TYR A 155 -4.63 -14.71 26.33
C TYR A 155 -5.11 -15.77 27.34
N GLY A 156 -5.90 -16.75 26.91
CA GLY A 156 -6.59 -17.69 27.80
C GLY A 156 -7.77 -17.09 28.57
N ASP A 157 -8.05 -15.80 28.39
CA ASP A 157 -9.06 -15.08 29.17
C ASP A 157 -10.47 -15.45 28.71
N TYR A 158 -11.29 -15.91 29.66
CA TYR A 158 -12.66 -16.33 29.38
C TYR A 158 -13.62 -15.93 30.49
N SER A 159 -14.90 -15.84 30.14
CA SER A 159 -16.00 -15.65 31.07
C SER A 159 -17.19 -16.51 30.64
N PRO A 160 -18.20 -16.75 31.52
CA PRO A 160 -19.42 -17.44 31.13
C PRO A 160 -20.13 -16.79 29.92
N ALA A 161 -20.04 -15.47 29.78
CA ALA A 161 -20.62 -14.75 28.64
C ALA A 161 -19.85 -15.03 27.33
N VAL A 162 -18.53 -14.96 27.37
CA VAL A 162 -17.65 -15.24 26.22
C VAL A 162 -17.77 -16.70 25.79
N LYS A 163 -17.83 -17.65 26.73
CA LYS A 163 -18.14 -19.05 26.45
C LYS A 163 -19.45 -19.21 25.68
N GLN A 164 -20.52 -18.52 26.11
CA GLN A 164 -21.80 -18.58 25.42
C GLN A 164 -21.71 -18.01 24.00
N MET A 165 -20.91 -16.96 23.77
CA MET A 165 -20.68 -16.41 22.43
C MET A 165 -19.98 -17.43 21.52
N VAL A 166 -18.95 -18.12 22.01
CA VAL A 166 -18.25 -19.20 21.28
C VAL A 166 -19.21 -20.32 20.88
N GLN A 167 -20.07 -20.75 21.81
CA GLN A 167 -21.14 -21.70 21.53
C GLN A 167 -22.11 -21.20 20.46
N ASN A 168 -22.55 -19.94 20.58
CA ASN A 168 -23.49 -19.34 19.65
C ASN A 168 -22.91 -19.19 18.23
N CYS A 169 -21.59 -19.03 18.10
CA CYS A 169 -20.91 -18.99 16.80
C CYS A 169 -20.65 -20.40 16.20
N GLY A 170 -21.04 -21.47 16.89
CA GLY A 170 -21.03 -22.83 16.36
C GLY A 170 -19.74 -23.62 16.59
N TYR A 171 -18.88 -23.20 17.52
CA TYR A 171 -17.75 -24.01 17.97
C TYR A 171 -18.21 -25.12 18.93
N ASN A 172 -17.55 -26.27 18.90
CA ASN A 172 -17.81 -27.45 19.73
C ASN A 172 -17.01 -27.43 21.04
N SER A 173 -15.88 -26.72 21.06
CA SER A 173 -14.99 -26.67 22.21
C SER A 173 -14.22 -25.35 22.26
N ALA A 174 -13.60 -25.07 23.40
CA ALA A 174 -12.67 -23.98 23.56
C ALA A 174 -11.60 -24.28 24.62
N ARG A 175 -10.37 -23.82 24.37
CA ARG A 175 -9.25 -23.91 25.32
C ARG A 175 -8.81 -22.56 25.86
N THR A 176 -8.30 -22.58 27.10
CA THR A 176 -7.64 -21.46 27.80
C THR A 176 -6.12 -21.73 27.90
N THR A 177 -5.36 -20.84 28.54
CA THR A 177 -3.94 -21.01 28.89
C THR A 177 -3.74 -21.26 30.39
N ASP A 178 -4.80 -21.49 31.17
CA ASP A 178 -4.64 -21.89 32.58
C ASP A 178 -3.85 -23.21 32.68
N THR A 179 -2.73 -23.20 33.42
CA THR A 179 -1.87 -24.38 33.63
C THR A 179 -2.50 -25.40 34.59
N PHE A 180 -2.22 -26.69 34.39
CA PHE A 180 -2.63 -27.71 35.36
C PHE A 180 -1.95 -27.51 36.73
N PRO A 181 -2.60 -27.92 37.84
CA PRO A 181 -1.90 -28.11 39.11
C PRO A 181 -0.76 -29.12 38.92
N SER A 182 0.44 -28.80 39.39
CA SER A 182 1.65 -29.64 39.29
C SER A 182 1.50 -31.07 39.86
N SER A 183 0.44 -31.33 40.63
CA SER A 183 0.10 -32.63 41.19
C SER A 183 -0.76 -33.52 40.28
N ASN A 184 -1.35 -33.01 39.19
CA ASN A 184 -2.21 -33.79 38.30
C ASN A 184 -2.31 -33.20 36.88
N PRO A 185 -1.27 -33.37 36.02
CA PRO A 185 -1.18 -32.71 34.71
C PRO A 185 -1.97 -33.38 33.59
N SER A 186 -2.83 -34.37 33.89
CA SER A 186 -3.37 -35.28 32.88
C SER A 186 -4.86 -35.11 32.60
N GLY A 187 -5.28 -33.90 32.22
CA GLY A 187 -6.69 -33.52 32.01
C GLY A 187 -7.65 -34.64 31.58
N ALA A 188 -8.84 -34.69 32.18
CA ALA A 188 -9.80 -35.76 31.92
C ALA A 188 -10.24 -35.80 30.45
N ILE A 189 -10.50 -37.00 29.94
CA ILE A 189 -11.01 -37.24 28.58
C ILE A 189 -12.38 -37.95 28.68
N PRO A 190 -13.48 -37.35 28.20
CA PRO A 190 -13.57 -35.96 27.75
C PRO A 190 -13.39 -34.96 28.92
N PRO A 191 -13.03 -33.69 28.63
CA PRO A 191 -12.93 -32.67 29.66
C PRO A 191 -14.29 -32.44 30.35
N PRO A 192 -14.33 -32.09 31.65
CA PRO A 192 -15.59 -31.82 32.35
C PRO A 192 -16.40 -30.68 31.72
N ASP A 193 -15.69 -29.72 31.12
CA ASP A 193 -16.26 -28.65 30.32
C ASP A 193 -15.46 -28.52 29.02
N PRO A 194 -16.05 -28.87 27.85
CA PRO A 194 -15.34 -28.78 26.57
C PRO A 194 -15.02 -27.34 26.15
N TYR A 195 -15.56 -26.33 26.81
CA TYR A 195 -15.23 -24.91 26.56
C TYR A 195 -14.30 -24.30 27.61
N GLN A 196 -13.66 -25.15 28.42
CA GLN A 196 -12.66 -24.74 29.40
C GLN A 196 -11.55 -25.80 29.46
N ILE A 197 -10.87 -26.00 28.33
CA ILE A 197 -9.76 -26.93 28.25
C ILE A 197 -8.47 -26.22 28.68
N ASN A 198 -7.85 -26.72 29.74
CA ASN A 198 -6.57 -26.23 30.25
C ASN A 198 -5.39 -26.84 29.51
N VAL A 199 -4.26 -26.14 29.50
CA VAL A 199 -3.03 -26.59 28.85
C VAL A 199 -2.04 -27.20 29.84
N GLY A 200 -1.26 -28.14 29.32
CA GLY A 200 -0.19 -28.92 29.94
C GLY A 200 0.91 -28.08 30.56
N THR A 201 1.36 -27.07 29.81
CA THR A 201 2.41 -26.12 30.17
C THR A 201 2.35 -24.95 29.20
N ASP A 202 2.54 -23.73 29.72
CA ASP A 202 2.83 -22.53 28.92
C ASP A 202 4.35 -22.33 28.75
N GLU A 203 5.16 -23.08 29.51
CA GLU A 203 6.62 -23.11 29.34
C GLU A 203 6.99 -24.14 28.27
N THR A 204 7.46 -23.65 27.12
CA THR A 204 7.84 -24.44 25.94
C THR A 204 9.28 -24.94 25.98
N THR A 205 9.89 -25.03 27.16
CA THR A 205 11.23 -25.64 27.28
C THR A 205 11.13 -27.15 27.14
N LEU A 206 12.11 -27.77 26.47
CA LEU A 206 12.15 -29.23 26.25
C LEU A 206 11.92 -30.01 27.56
N SER A 207 12.62 -29.63 28.64
CA SER A 207 12.49 -30.31 29.93
C SER A 207 11.12 -30.15 30.58
N ALA A 208 10.46 -28.99 30.44
CA ALA A 208 9.12 -28.79 30.99
C ALA A 208 8.09 -29.64 30.24
N MET A 209 8.17 -29.69 28.91
CA MET A 209 7.24 -30.49 28.09
C MET A 209 7.42 -32.00 28.36
N GLU A 210 8.65 -32.51 28.40
CA GLU A 210 8.92 -33.91 28.75
C GLU A 210 8.43 -34.26 30.17
N ALA A 211 8.60 -33.34 31.12
CA ALA A 211 8.15 -33.52 32.49
C ALA A 211 6.62 -33.57 32.59
N ALA A 212 5.90 -32.72 31.87
CA ALA A 212 4.43 -32.71 31.85
C ALA A 212 3.86 -34.05 31.32
N VAL A 213 4.37 -34.52 30.18
CA VAL A 213 3.95 -35.80 29.58
C VAL A 213 4.31 -36.98 30.48
N THR A 214 5.52 -36.97 31.05
CA THR A 214 5.97 -38.02 31.99
C THR A 214 5.10 -38.07 33.24
N ALA A 215 4.76 -36.92 33.81
CA ALA A 215 3.91 -36.83 34.98
C ALA A 215 2.48 -37.32 34.68
N ALA A 216 1.92 -37.00 33.51
CA ALA A 216 0.62 -37.49 33.11
C ALA A 216 0.59 -39.02 33.00
N ARG A 217 1.60 -39.60 32.36
CA ARG A 217 1.77 -41.05 32.27
C ARG A 217 1.91 -41.71 33.66
N ASN A 218 2.75 -41.14 34.53
CA ASN A 218 2.98 -41.69 35.87
C ASN A 218 1.73 -41.64 36.76
N ASN A 219 0.82 -40.70 36.48
CA ASN A 219 -0.46 -40.55 37.18
C ASN A 219 -1.62 -41.32 36.52
N GLY A 220 -1.30 -42.24 35.61
CA GLY A 220 -2.26 -43.19 35.06
C GLY A 220 -2.81 -42.86 33.69
N GLY A 221 -2.27 -41.86 32.97
CA GLY A 221 -2.72 -41.44 31.64
C GLY A 221 -3.53 -40.15 31.67
N GLY A 222 -4.07 -39.72 30.53
CA GLY A 222 -4.89 -38.51 30.37
C GLY A 222 -4.41 -37.58 29.25
N TRP A 223 -4.88 -36.34 29.22
CA TRP A 223 -4.62 -35.41 28.12
C TRP A 223 -3.64 -34.30 28.48
N VAL A 224 -2.70 -34.02 27.57
CA VAL A 224 -1.69 -32.96 27.69
C VAL A 224 -1.67 -32.09 26.43
N PRO A 225 -2.53 -31.06 26.35
CA PRO A 225 -2.41 -30.03 25.32
C PRO A 225 -1.18 -29.14 25.59
N ILE A 226 -0.38 -28.79 24.59
CA ILE A 226 0.78 -27.91 24.72
C ILE A 226 0.65 -26.78 23.71
N VAL A 227 0.86 -25.54 24.15
CA VAL A 227 0.72 -24.34 23.31
C VAL A 227 2.07 -23.81 22.87
N PHE A 228 2.17 -23.45 21.59
CA PHE A 228 3.31 -22.80 20.97
C PHE A 228 2.84 -21.54 20.23
N HIS A 229 3.67 -20.50 20.22
CA HIS A 229 3.39 -19.26 19.46
C HIS A 229 4.45 -19.01 18.39
N HIS A 230 5.70 -19.39 18.68
CA HIS A 230 6.83 -19.23 17.77
C HIS A 230 7.67 -20.49 17.67
N ILE A 231 8.13 -20.81 16.46
CA ILE A 231 9.30 -21.67 16.26
C ILE A 231 10.43 -20.77 15.75
N CYS A 232 11.45 -20.51 16.56
CA CYS A 232 12.54 -19.60 16.19
C CYS A 232 13.69 -19.72 17.18
N ASP A 233 14.82 -19.06 16.91
CA ASP A 233 15.90 -18.94 17.89
C ASP A 233 15.82 -17.60 18.62
N ALA A 234 15.27 -17.61 19.84
CA ALA A 234 15.19 -16.48 20.77
C ALA A 234 14.56 -15.20 20.18
N CYS A 235 13.57 -15.33 19.31
CA CYS A 235 12.88 -14.19 18.69
C CYS A 235 11.86 -13.50 19.61
N ASN A 236 11.30 -14.23 20.58
CA ASN A 236 10.26 -13.77 21.52
C ASN A 236 10.36 -14.59 22.83
N PRO A 237 9.86 -14.13 23.99
CA PRO A 237 9.77 -14.95 25.20
C PRO A 237 8.99 -16.29 25.08
N LEU A 238 8.00 -16.38 24.18
CA LEU A 238 7.13 -17.55 23.99
C LEU A 238 7.58 -18.44 22.82
N TYR A 239 8.88 -18.70 22.73
CA TYR A 239 9.47 -19.45 21.62
C TYR A 239 9.87 -20.88 22.00
N ILE A 240 9.98 -21.71 20.96
CA ILE A 240 10.79 -22.93 20.99
C ILE A 240 11.74 -22.92 19.79
N SER A 241 12.98 -23.41 19.95
CA SER A 241 13.86 -23.59 18.80
C SER A 241 13.37 -24.75 17.92
N LEU A 242 13.62 -24.69 16.62
CA LEU A 242 13.29 -25.81 15.73
C LEU A 242 14.00 -27.10 16.16
N ALA A 243 15.22 -26.98 16.70
CA ALA A 243 16.00 -28.10 17.21
C ALA A 243 15.36 -28.74 18.44
N ASP A 244 14.94 -27.93 19.43
CA ASP A 244 14.28 -28.44 20.64
C ASP A 244 12.90 -29.00 20.32
N PHE A 245 12.15 -28.36 19.41
CA PHE A 245 10.86 -28.88 18.95
C PHE A 245 11.03 -30.26 18.28
N THR A 246 12.01 -30.40 17.38
CA THR A 246 12.31 -31.68 16.75
C THR A 246 12.75 -32.74 17.77
N THR A 247 13.60 -32.36 18.73
CA THR A 247 14.05 -33.25 19.81
C THR A 247 12.89 -33.72 20.68
N PHE A 248 11.91 -32.85 20.92
CA PHE A 248 10.70 -33.21 21.64
C PHE A 248 9.84 -34.21 20.87
N LEU A 249 9.70 -34.06 19.55
CA LEU A 249 8.99 -35.04 18.70
C LEU A 249 9.72 -36.39 18.66
N ASP A 250 11.05 -36.40 18.56
CA ASP A 250 11.86 -37.63 18.65
C ASP A 250 11.58 -38.36 19.98
N TRP A 251 11.56 -37.59 21.08
CA TRP A 251 11.28 -38.11 22.40
C TRP A 251 9.85 -38.69 22.50
N LEU A 252 8.84 -37.95 22.01
CA LEU A 252 7.44 -38.40 21.97
C LEU A 252 7.27 -39.70 21.18
N GLN A 253 7.92 -39.79 20.01
CA GLN A 253 7.89 -41.00 19.18
C GLN A 253 8.47 -42.20 19.95
N GLY A 254 9.55 -41.98 20.71
CA GLY A 254 10.13 -42.96 21.63
C GLY A 254 9.22 -43.35 22.81
N GLN A 255 8.22 -42.55 23.15
CA GLN A 255 7.24 -42.86 24.21
C GLN A 255 6.01 -43.65 23.72
N SER A 256 5.86 -43.90 22.42
CA SER A 256 4.71 -44.63 21.85
C SER A 256 4.49 -46.00 22.50
N GLY A 257 5.57 -46.77 22.75
CA GLY A 257 5.53 -48.05 23.46
C GLY A 257 5.10 -47.97 24.93
N ASN A 258 5.06 -46.75 25.49
CA ASN A 258 4.61 -46.46 26.86
C ASN A 258 3.17 -45.92 26.91
N GLY A 259 2.41 -46.05 25.80
CA GLY A 259 1.01 -45.60 25.73
C GLY A 259 0.83 -44.10 25.52
N VAL A 260 1.86 -43.39 25.04
CA VAL A 260 1.76 -41.98 24.65
C VAL A 260 1.40 -41.89 23.16
N VAL A 261 0.38 -41.11 22.82
CA VAL A 261 0.01 -40.80 21.42
C VAL A 261 -0.08 -39.30 21.22
N VAL A 262 0.11 -38.87 19.97
CA VAL A 262 -0.05 -37.47 19.57
C VAL A 262 -1.30 -37.36 18.71
N GLU A 263 -2.26 -36.55 19.13
CA GLU A 263 -3.54 -36.35 18.45
C GLU A 263 -3.90 -34.86 18.42
N THR A 264 -4.56 -34.42 17.36
CA THR A 264 -5.10 -33.06 17.28
C THR A 264 -6.26 -32.87 18.26
N MET A 265 -6.60 -31.63 18.58
CA MET A 265 -7.74 -31.30 19.45
C MET A 265 -9.04 -31.93 18.96
N GLN A 266 -9.30 -31.90 17.64
CA GLN A 266 -10.45 -32.52 16.99
C GLN A 266 -10.46 -34.05 17.10
N GLN A 267 -9.30 -34.71 17.04
CA GLN A 267 -9.21 -36.16 17.20
C GLN A 267 -9.59 -36.59 18.62
N VAL A 268 -9.21 -35.80 19.63
CA VAL A 268 -9.53 -36.06 21.04
C VAL A 268 -11.00 -35.76 21.36
N LEU A 269 -11.50 -34.61 20.91
CA LEU A 269 -12.82 -34.10 21.31
C LEU A 269 -13.96 -34.58 20.41
N GLY A 270 -13.68 -34.83 19.13
CA GLY A 270 -14.68 -35.09 18.11
C GLY A 270 -15.64 -33.91 17.91
N GLY A 271 -16.90 -34.22 17.62
CA GLY A 271 -17.92 -33.22 17.27
C GLY A 271 -18.08 -33.05 15.76
N SER A 272 -19.31 -32.84 15.32
CA SER A 272 -19.62 -32.64 13.90
C SER A 272 -19.46 -31.19 13.49
N ASP A 273 -19.04 -30.97 12.24
CA ASP A 273 -19.08 -29.67 11.60
C ASP A 273 -20.45 -29.01 11.78
N GLN A 274 -20.43 -27.78 12.27
CA GLN A 274 -21.62 -26.93 12.37
C GLN A 274 -21.65 -25.96 11.19
N PRO A 275 -22.83 -25.59 10.67
CA PRO A 275 -22.94 -24.57 9.64
C PRO A 275 -22.34 -23.22 10.13
N ALA A 276 -21.99 -22.37 9.18
CA ALA A 276 -21.59 -21.00 9.47
C ALA A 276 -22.71 -20.23 10.19
N VAL A 277 -22.34 -19.45 11.20
CA VAL A 277 -23.24 -18.55 11.92
C VAL A 277 -22.78 -17.12 11.64
N PRO A 278 -23.60 -16.30 10.96
CA PRO A 278 -23.25 -14.90 10.73
C PRO A 278 -23.06 -14.17 12.05
N GLY A 279 -21.99 -13.37 12.13
CA GLY A 279 -21.80 -12.45 13.25
C GLY A 279 -22.89 -11.36 13.29
N PRO A 280 -23.02 -10.64 14.41
CA PRO A 280 -23.86 -9.45 14.50
C PRO A 280 -23.60 -8.49 13.31
N GLY A 281 -24.67 -8.04 12.64
CA GLY A 281 -24.56 -7.09 11.53
C GLY A 281 -24.26 -5.67 12.02
N ILE A 282 -23.80 -4.81 11.09
CA ILE A 282 -23.41 -3.44 11.39
C ILE A 282 -24.17 -2.51 10.45
N PRO A 283 -24.99 -1.58 10.96
CA PRO A 283 -25.62 -0.60 10.09
C PRO A 283 -24.55 0.36 9.52
N PRO A 284 -24.62 0.71 8.22
CA PRO A 284 -23.78 1.77 7.65
C PRO A 284 -23.97 3.09 8.39
N ALA A 285 -22.93 3.93 8.37
CA ALA A 285 -23.00 5.26 8.93
C ALA A 285 -24.20 6.05 8.32
N PRO A 286 -25.10 6.59 9.15
CA PRO A 286 -26.23 7.37 8.66
C PRO A 286 -25.80 8.73 8.11
N ASN A 287 -26.61 9.28 7.20
CA ASN A 287 -26.40 10.63 6.66
C ASN A 287 -26.60 11.70 7.74
N GLY A 288 -25.66 12.63 7.86
CA GLY A 288 -25.76 13.81 8.73
C GLY A 288 -25.79 13.51 10.23
N THR A 289 -25.48 12.29 10.65
CA THR A 289 -25.38 11.91 12.06
C THR A 289 -24.02 11.27 12.30
N ASN A 290 -23.29 11.78 13.31
CA ASN A 290 -21.97 11.27 13.64
C ASN A 290 -22.05 9.78 14.01
N ALA A 291 -21.37 8.94 13.23
CA ALA A 291 -21.34 7.50 13.42
C ALA A 291 -20.23 7.04 14.37
N LEU A 292 -19.33 7.94 14.78
CA LEU A 292 -18.24 7.62 15.70
C LEU A 292 -18.75 7.40 17.12
N ARG A 293 -18.14 6.43 17.80
CA ARG A 293 -18.26 6.25 19.25
C ARG A 293 -17.18 7.05 19.96
N ASN A 294 -17.51 7.56 21.15
CA ASN A 294 -16.60 8.37 21.97
C ASN A 294 -15.88 9.46 21.16
N SER A 295 -16.63 10.13 20.28
CA SER A 295 -16.07 11.05 19.31
C SER A 295 -15.48 12.32 19.95
N SER A 296 -15.86 12.60 21.20
CA SER A 296 -15.35 13.70 22.03
C SER A 296 -14.23 13.29 22.98
N LEU A 297 -13.70 12.05 22.88
CA LEU A 297 -12.54 11.57 23.67
C LEU A 297 -12.71 11.54 25.22
N GLU A 298 -13.93 11.66 25.72
CA GLU A 298 -14.21 11.78 27.16
C GLU A 298 -14.21 10.44 27.90
N GLN A 299 -14.52 9.34 27.22
CA GLN A 299 -14.65 8.02 27.83
C GLN A 299 -13.30 7.28 27.77
N ASP A 300 -12.92 6.68 28.89
CA ASP A 300 -11.72 5.87 29.11
C ASP A 300 -12.08 4.95 30.28
N THR A 301 -12.86 3.92 29.96
CA THR A 301 -13.53 3.10 30.97
C THR A 301 -12.53 2.14 31.64
N ASN A 302 -11.47 1.76 30.92
CA ASN A 302 -10.41 0.88 31.39
C ASN A 302 -9.29 1.63 32.15
N GLY A 303 -9.23 2.96 32.07
CA GLY A 303 -8.27 3.79 32.80
C GLY A 303 -6.85 3.68 32.27
N ASP A 304 -6.68 3.34 30.99
CA ASP A 304 -5.36 3.16 30.36
C ASP A 304 -4.80 4.46 29.74
N LEU A 305 -5.52 5.56 29.90
CA LEU A 305 -5.21 6.90 29.37
C LEU A 305 -5.34 7.00 27.85
N LEU A 306 -6.02 6.06 27.21
CA LEU A 306 -6.42 6.10 25.81
C LEU A 306 -7.95 6.15 25.75
N PRO A 307 -8.55 7.07 24.97
CA PRO A 307 -10.00 7.12 24.88
C PRO A 307 -10.58 5.82 24.29
N ASP A 308 -11.67 5.32 24.86
CA ASP A 308 -12.39 4.14 24.35
C ASP A 308 -12.71 4.34 22.85
N CYS A 309 -12.50 3.32 22.01
CA CYS A 309 -12.63 3.37 20.54
C CYS A 309 -11.56 4.14 19.76
N TRP A 310 -10.46 4.52 20.39
CA TRP A 310 -9.31 5.15 19.74
C TRP A 310 -8.04 4.36 19.98
N THR A 311 -7.10 4.46 19.05
CA THR A 311 -5.80 3.80 19.15
C THR A 311 -4.69 4.67 18.62
N ASN A 312 -3.52 4.57 19.25
CA ASN A 312 -2.33 5.26 18.79
C ASN A 312 -1.72 4.48 17.63
N ASP A 313 -1.50 5.14 16.50
CA ASP A 313 -0.90 4.52 15.32
C ASP A 313 0.19 5.41 14.70
N GLY A 314 1.00 4.79 13.83
CA GLY A 314 2.09 5.46 13.12
C GLY A 314 3.15 4.48 12.65
N PHE A 315 3.86 4.85 11.58
CA PHE A 315 5.00 4.10 11.05
C PHE A 315 6.25 4.98 11.00
N GLY A 316 7.41 4.34 10.91
CA GLY A 316 8.71 5.02 10.92
C GLY A 316 9.39 5.03 12.28
N ASN A 317 10.59 5.62 12.32
CA ASN A 317 11.52 5.59 13.45
C ASN A 317 11.47 6.90 14.27
N ASN A 318 10.30 7.20 14.82
CA ASN A 318 10.01 8.47 15.50
C ASN A 318 10.02 8.33 17.03
N SER A 319 10.49 9.38 17.73
CA SER A 319 10.27 9.52 19.19
C SER A 319 9.06 10.40 19.46
N PHE A 320 8.02 9.82 20.07
CA PHE A 320 6.77 10.51 20.35
C PHE A 320 6.17 10.11 21.70
N THR A 321 5.31 11.00 22.23
CA THR A 321 4.57 10.80 23.49
C THR A 321 3.12 11.19 23.28
N TRP A 322 2.20 10.34 23.76
CA TRP A 322 0.78 10.67 23.89
C TRP A 322 0.45 11.09 25.31
N THR A 323 -0.43 12.07 25.46
CA THR A 323 -0.87 12.58 26.76
C THR A 323 -2.31 13.04 26.67
N ARG A 324 -3.16 12.43 27.49
CA ARG A 324 -4.49 12.92 27.79
C ARG A 324 -4.42 14.25 28.53
N THR A 325 -5.09 15.28 28.00
CA THR A 325 -4.95 16.68 28.43
C THR A 325 -6.30 17.34 28.73
N HIS A 326 -6.31 18.33 29.63
CA HIS A 326 -7.49 19.16 29.91
C HIS A 326 -7.63 20.37 28.97
N ASP A 327 -6.65 20.60 28.10
CA ASP A 327 -6.75 21.56 27.00
C ASP A 327 -7.59 20.89 25.91
N ALA A 328 -8.92 20.93 26.09
CA ALA A 328 -9.93 20.32 25.23
C ALA A 328 -10.76 21.39 24.51
N HIS A 329 -11.34 21.05 23.35
CA HIS A 329 -12.23 21.93 22.59
C HIS A 329 -13.60 21.94 23.26
N SER A 330 -14.11 20.77 23.62
CA SER A 330 -15.29 20.59 24.45
C SER A 330 -15.00 19.61 25.59
N GLY A 331 -15.93 19.45 26.53
CA GLY A 331 -15.75 18.51 27.63
C GLY A 331 -14.55 18.80 28.55
N SER A 332 -13.88 17.75 29.02
CA SER A 332 -12.77 17.81 29.97
C SER A 332 -11.48 17.21 29.43
N TRP A 333 -11.52 16.44 28.34
CA TRP A 333 -10.40 15.64 27.89
C TRP A 333 -10.20 15.71 26.38
N ALA A 334 -8.95 15.91 25.99
CA ALA A 334 -8.48 15.79 24.62
C ALA A 334 -7.19 14.96 24.59
N GLU A 335 -6.75 14.55 23.40
CA GLU A 335 -5.50 13.81 23.23
C GLU A 335 -4.41 14.68 22.62
N LYS A 336 -3.21 14.62 23.21
CA LYS A 336 -2.05 15.38 22.76
C LYS A 336 -0.89 14.46 22.38
N LEU A 337 -0.45 14.59 21.14
CA LEU A 337 0.76 14.02 20.58
C LEU A 337 1.89 15.05 20.58
N ASP A 338 3.06 14.66 21.07
CA ASP A 338 4.31 15.40 20.91
C ASP A 338 5.35 14.52 20.18
N VAL A 339 5.84 14.97 19.03
CA VAL A 339 6.89 14.32 18.22
C VAL A 339 8.18 15.14 18.30
N SER A 340 9.26 14.51 18.78
CA SER A 340 10.52 15.19 19.13
C SER A 340 11.74 14.77 18.31
N ASN A 341 11.71 13.58 17.69
CA ASN A 341 12.78 13.08 16.82
C ASN A 341 12.17 12.39 15.60
N TYR A 342 11.54 13.17 14.73
CA TYR A 342 11.00 12.73 13.46
C TYR A 342 12.11 12.34 12.48
N GLN A 343 12.01 11.15 11.88
CA GLN A 343 12.93 10.66 10.86
C GLN A 343 12.20 10.36 9.55
N ASP A 344 11.15 9.54 9.61
CA ASP A 344 10.33 9.10 8.49
C ASP A 344 8.92 8.73 8.96
N GLY A 345 7.99 8.52 8.02
CA GLY A 345 6.62 8.11 8.33
C GLY A 345 5.81 9.17 9.07
N ASP A 346 5.06 8.77 10.11
CA ASP A 346 4.10 9.63 10.80
C ASP A 346 3.63 9.10 12.17
N ASN A 347 2.77 9.89 12.82
CA ASN A 347 2.06 9.54 14.05
C ASN A 347 0.62 10.11 14.03
N LYS A 348 -0.36 9.34 14.52
CA LYS A 348 -1.79 9.71 14.49
C LYS A 348 -2.58 9.04 15.62
N LEU A 349 -3.69 9.66 16.04
CA LEU A 349 -4.73 9.00 16.84
C LEU A 349 -5.78 8.48 15.85
N LEU A 350 -5.93 7.17 15.78
CA LEU A 350 -6.77 6.50 14.81
C LEU A 350 -8.06 6.02 15.48
N VAL A 351 -9.20 6.10 14.79
CA VAL A 351 -10.40 5.34 15.19
C VAL A 351 -10.01 3.86 15.25
N GLN A 352 -10.24 3.19 16.38
CA GLN A 352 -9.75 1.83 16.58
C GLN A 352 -10.20 0.91 15.44
N PRO A 353 -9.25 0.34 14.67
CA PRO A 353 -9.57 -0.60 13.61
C PRO A 353 -10.14 -1.88 14.24
N ASP A 354 -11.41 -2.14 14.01
CA ASP A 354 -12.11 -3.31 14.53
C ASP A 354 -13.12 -3.84 13.51
N LEU A 355 -13.91 -4.84 13.90
CA LEU A 355 -14.98 -5.38 13.05
C LEU A 355 -16.24 -4.53 13.11
N GLY A 356 -16.16 -3.27 13.56
CA GLY A 356 -17.13 -2.19 13.38
C GLY A 356 -17.96 -1.82 14.61
N TYR A 357 -17.42 -2.02 15.80
CA TYR A 357 -17.95 -1.38 17.00
C TYR A 357 -17.52 0.08 17.04
N CYS A 358 -16.22 0.31 16.82
CA CYS A 358 -15.58 1.61 16.73
C CYS A 358 -15.42 2.08 15.28
N THR A 359 -15.00 1.19 14.37
CA THR A 359 -14.84 1.52 12.94
C THR A 359 -16.22 1.66 12.28
N PRO A 360 -16.61 2.84 11.79
CA PRO A 360 -17.89 3.02 11.12
C PRO A 360 -17.97 2.20 9.83
N SER A 361 -19.15 1.65 9.55
CA SER A 361 -19.42 0.93 8.31
C SER A 361 -19.78 1.90 7.19
N VAL A 362 -19.38 1.56 5.96
CA VAL A 362 -19.58 2.39 4.77
C VAL A 362 -20.30 1.64 3.65
N ASN A 363 -20.87 2.40 2.71
CA ASN A 363 -21.50 1.90 1.50
C ASN A 363 -20.58 2.14 0.31
N GLU A 364 -20.49 1.15 -0.57
CA GLU A 364 -19.80 1.27 -1.86
C GLU A 364 -20.43 2.41 -2.69
N GLY A 365 -19.60 3.16 -3.41
CA GLY A 365 -20.06 4.28 -4.24
C GLY A 365 -20.41 5.57 -3.49
N HIS A 366 -20.41 5.55 -2.15
CA HIS A 366 -20.67 6.75 -1.33
C HIS A 366 -19.37 7.54 -1.07
N ARG A 367 -19.51 8.74 -0.50
CA ARG A 367 -18.42 9.53 0.05
C ARG A 367 -18.75 9.85 1.49
N TYR A 368 -17.75 10.05 2.33
CA TYR A 368 -17.95 10.31 3.75
C TYR A 368 -17.31 11.63 4.15
N ARG A 369 -17.98 12.39 5.02
CA ARG A 369 -17.41 13.59 5.63
C ARG A 369 -16.75 13.21 6.93
N ILE A 370 -15.54 13.72 7.11
CA ILE A 370 -14.70 13.57 8.28
C ILE A 370 -14.40 14.95 8.82
N THR A 371 -14.54 15.14 10.13
CA THR A 371 -14.07 16.36 10.79
C THR A 371 -13.31 16.03 12.06
N GLU A 372 -12.38 16.88 12.46
CA GLU A 372 -11.70 16.78 13.76
C GLU A 372 -11.23 18.16 14.20
N TRP A 373 -11.48 18.54 15.45
CA TRP A 373 -10.95 19.78 16.01
C TRP A 373 -9.50 19.55 16.43
N TYR A 374 -8.63 20.52 16.13
CA TYR A 374 -7.22 20.39 16.46
C TYR A 374 -6.54 21.72 16.81
N LYS A 375 -5.41 21.58 17.51
CA LYS A 375 -4.34 22.57 17.67
C LYS A 375 -3.02 21.93 17.25
N SER A 376 -2.22 22.61 16.45
CA SER A 376 -0.90 22.12 16.08
C SER A 376 0.10 23.25 15.80
N ASN A 377 1.37 22.99 16.02
CA ASN A 377 2.47 23.88 15.61
C ASN A 377 3.09 23.51 14.24
N SER A 378 2.62 22.43 13.63
CA SER A 378 3.03 21.94 12.31
C SER A 378 1.79 21.63 11.45
N PRO A 379 1.90 21.58 10.11
CA PRO A 379 0.80 21.13 9.26
C PRO A 379 0.40 19.68 9.55
N VAL A 380 -0.89 19.39 9.43
CA VAL A 380 -1.50 18.07 9.71
C VAL A 380 -2.36 17.62 8.53
N TYR A 381 -2.70 16.35 8.43
CA TYR A 381 -3.58 15.82 7.37
C TYR A 381 -4.31 14.58 7.87
N PHE A 382 -5.49 14.24 7.34
CA PHE A 382 -6.11 12.94 7.65
C PHE A 382 -5.40 11.83 6.90
N THR A 383 -5.21 10.69 7.56
CA THR A 383 -4.87 9.41 6.90
C THR A 383 -6.06 8.48 7.06
N LEU A 384 -6.47 7.86 5.95
CA LEU A 384 -7.65 7.00 5.89
C LEU A 384 -7.25 5.59 5.49
N PHE A 385 -7.89 4.61 6.12
CA PHE A 385 -7.75 3.19 5.80
C PHE A 385 -9.14 2.59 5.57
N THR A 386 -9.21 1.71 4.58
CA THR A 386 -10.42 0.94 4.26
C THR A 386 -10.37 -0.42 4.90
N ARG A 387 -11.56 -0.94 5.18
CA ARG A 387 -11.77 -2.33 5.55
C ARG A 387 -12.58 -3.02 4.46
N ASP A 388 -11.99 -4.03 3.83
CA ASP A 388 -12.66 -4.79 2.77
C ASP A 388 -13.58 -5.90 3.31
N SER A 389 -14.26 -6.62 2.41
CA SER A 389 -15.12 -7.76 2.75
C SER A 389 -14.37 -8.96 3.32
N GLN A 390 -13.04 -9.00 3.19
CA GLN A 390 -12.15 -9.96 3.84
C GLN A 390 -11.57 -9.41 5.15
N TRP A 391 -12.02 -8.21 5.53
CA TRP A 391 -11.68 -7.48 6.75
C TRP A 391 -10.18 -7.27 6.83
N GLN A 392 -9.56 -6.92 5.70
CA GLN A 392 -8.22 -6.35 5.65
C GLN A 392 -8.31 -4.85 5.80
N VAL A 393 -7.51 -4.29 6.70
CA VAL A 393 -7.34 -2.84 6.81
C VAL A 393 -6.22 -2.42 5.87
N ARG A 394 -6.50 -1.56 4.91
CA ARG A 394 -5.53 -1.09 3.90
C ARG A 394 -5.56 0.41 3.79
N PHE A 395 -4.39 1.02 3.56
CA PHE A 395 -4.31 2.44 3.26
C PHE A 395 -5.20 2.77 2.05
N LEU A 396 -6.00 3.82 2.18
CA LEU A 396 -6.85 4.32 1.10
C LEU A 396 -6.23 5.58 0.50
N GLU A 397 -6.17 6.63 1.30
CA GLU A 397 -5.75 7.96 0.87
C GLU A 397 -5.34 8.82 2.06
N SER A 398 -4.67 9.92 1.75
CA SER A 398 -4.42 11.01 2.69
C SER A 398 -5.13 12.26 2.19
N SER A 399 -5.69 13.05 3.11
CA SER A 399 -6.23 14.36 2.75
C SER A 399 -5.10 15.33 2.38
N PRO A 400 -5.43 16.48 1.75
CA PRO A 400 -4.54 17.63 1.73
C PRO A 400 -4.15 18.07 3.15
N SER A 401 -3.04 18.80 3.27
CA SER A 401 -2.60 19.31 4.56
C SER A 401 -3.41 20.53 5.01
N PHE A 402 -3.75 20.53 6.30
CA PHE A 402 -4.32 21.65 7.02
C PHE A 402 -3.19 22.42 7.73
N PRO A 403 -3.24 23.76 7.78
CA PRO A 403 -2.19 24.57 8.37
C PRO A 403 -2.08 24.38 9.89
N ALA A 404 -0.89 24.64 10.44
CA ALA A 404 -0.71 24.75 11.88
C ALA A 404 -1.64 25.83 12.49
N SER A 405 -2.17 25.58 13.69
CA SER A 405 -3.02 26.51 14.42
C SER A 405 -2.76 26.45 15.93
N SER A 406 -2.52 27.61 16.54
CA SER A 406 -2.35 27.73 17.99
C SER A 406 -3.68 27.80 18.76
N THR A 407 -4.80 27.94 18.05
CA THR A 407 -6.17 27.91 18.59
C THR A 407 -6.94 26.74 18.00
N TRP A 408 -7.98 26.28 18.70
CA TRP A 408 -8.86 25.24 18.17
C TRP A 408 -9.42 25.63 16.81
N THR A 409 -9.17 24.78 15.83
CA THR A 409 -9.71 24.91 14.47
C THR A 409 -10.16 23.53 14.01
N GLN A 410 -11.17 23.48 13.13
CA GLN A 410 -11.71 22.22 12.64
C GLN A 410 -11.06 21.87 11.30
N ALA A 411 -10.46 20.69 11.20
CA ALA A 411 -10.15 20.06 9.91
C ALA A 411 -11.43 19.42 9.38
N THR A 412 -11.72 19.58 8.09
CA THR A 412 -12.86 18.93 7.41
C THR A 412 -12.38 18.33 6.10
N TYR A 413 -12.69 17.07 5.87
CA TYR A 413 -12.34 16.33 4.66
C TYR A 413 -13.52 15.49 4.19
N VAL A 414 -13.74 15.43 2.87
CA VAL A 414 -14.70 14.51 2.26
C VAL A 414 -13.91 13.51 1.43
N THR A 415 -14.16 12.22 1.67
CA THR A 415 -13.40 11.15 1.04
C THR A 415 -13.59 11.09 -0.48
N GLY A 416 -12.66 10.40 -1.14
CA GLY A 416 -12.92 9.75 -2.43
C GLY A 416 -14.18 8.88 -2.40
N VAL A 417 -14.66 8.48 -3.59
CA VAL A 417 -15.73 7.49 -3.69
C VAL A 417 -15.25 6.17 -3.11
N ILE A 418 -16.00 5.59 -2.17
CA ILE A 418 -15.68 4.31 -1.56
C ILE A 418 -15.68 3.21 -2.65
N PRO A 419 -14.55 2.52 -2.87
CA PRO A 419 -14.45 1.45 -3.87
C PRO A 419 -15.37 0.27 -3.57
N ASN A 420 -15.67 -0.53 -4.61
CA ASN A 420 -16.38 -1.80 -4.43
C ASN A 420 -15.58 -2.75 -3.52
N GLY A 421 -16.27 -3.54 -2.71
CA GLY A 421 -15.70 -4.49 -1.76
C GLY A 421 -15.33 -3.87 -0.40
N ILE A 422 -15.51 -2.55 -0.20
CA ILE A 422 -15.20 -1.87 1.06
C ILE A 422 -16.44 -1.70 1.92
N ASN A 423 -16.34 -2.08 3.18
CA ASN A 423 -17.45 -2.05 4.14
C ASN A 423 -17.15 -1.27 5.43
N GLY A 424 -15.93 -0.79 5.64
CA GLY A 424 -15.57 0.06 6.78
C GLY A 424 -14.49 1.08 6.45
N LEU A 425 -14.44 2.15 7.22
CA LEU A 425 -13.42 3.18 7.09
C LEU A 425 -12.92 3.59 8.48
N THR A 426 -11.61 3.56 8.68
CA THR A 426 -10.95 4.15 9.85
C THR A 426 -10.03 5.28 9.40
N PHE A 427 -9.85 6.28 10.25
CA PHE A 427 -9.06 7.46 9.95
C PHE A 427 -8.51 8.09 11.23
N GLY A 428 -7.56 9.01 11.05
CA GLY A 428 -7.03 9.83 12.13
C GLY A 428 -6.30 11.06 11.60
N LEU A 429 -6.35 12.17 12.33
CA LEU A 429 -5.55 13.34 12.01
C LEU A 429 -4.07 13.07 12.35
N THR A 430 -3.23 13.27 11.35
CA THR A 430 -1.85 12.79 11.30
C THR A 430 -0.86 13.96 11.39
N LEU A 431 0.18 13.77 12.18
CA LEU A 431 1.35 14.63 12.26
C LEU A 431 2.56 13.91 11.65
N GLY A 432 2.97 14.35 10.46
CA GLY A 432 4.12 13.79 9.72
C GLY A 432 5.41 14.62 9.87
N SER A 433 5.66 15.22 11.04
CA SER A 433 6.87 16.03 11.29
C SER A 433 7.12 16.22 12.79
N ASN A 434 8.27 16.78 13.16
CA ASN A 434 8.48 17.27 14.53
C ASN A 434 7.46 18.35 14.88
N GLY A 435 6.86 18.24 16.06
CA GLY A 435 5.82 19.17 16.48
C GLY A 435 4.91 18.59 17.56
N SER A 436 3.80 19.28 17.81
CA SER A 436 2.74 18.84 18.70
C SER A 436 1.39 18.92 17.99
N LEU A 437 0.52 17.96 18.24
CA LEU A 437 -0.86 17.91 17.75
C LEU A 437 -1.76 17.60 18.95
N THR A 438 -2.76 18.43 19.20
CA THR A 438 -3.84 18.15 20.15
C THR A 438 -5.14 18.04 19.37
N VAL A 439 -5.88 16.96 19.58
CA VAL A 439 -7.13 16.64 18.86
C VAL A 439 -8.30 16.44 19.81
N ASP A 440 -9.50 16.78 19.34
CA ASP A 440 -10.75 16.61 20.05
C ASP A 440 -11.94 16.62 19.06
N ASP A 441 -13.12 16.17 19.52
CA ASP A 441 -14.41 16.28 18.83
C ASP A 441 -14.39 15.89 17.33
N ALA A 442 -14.10 14.62 17.06
CA ALA A 442 -14.15 14.06 15.72
C ALA A 442 -15.58 13.79 15.24
N SER A 443 -15.79 13.77 13.92
CA SER A 443 -17.06 13.30 13.33
C SER A 443 -16.86 12.54 12.03
N PHE A 444 -17.76 11.58 11.79
CA PHE A 444 -17.85 10.79 10.57
C PHE A 444 -19.31 10.61 10.18
N ASP A 445 -19.71 11.09 9.01
CA ASP A 445 -21.08 10.93 8.51
C ASP A 445 -21.11 10.65 7.01
N ASP A 446 -22.17 9.96 6.55
CA ASP A 446 -22.37 9.67 5.13
C ASP A 446 -22.66 10.96 4.36
N ALA A 447 -21.73 11.35 3.50
CA ALA A 447 -21.83 12.52 2.65
C ALA A 447 -22.50 12.23 1.30
N ALA A 448 -23.12 11.05 1.12
CA ALA A 448 -23.94 10.72 -0.04
C ALA A 448 -24.77 11.91 -0.48
N ALA A 449 -24.61 12.27 -1.76
CA ALA A 449 -25.12 13.46 -2.43
C ALA A 449 -26.37 13.99 -1.73
N SER A 450 -26.18 15.01 -0.89
CA SER A 450 -27.26 15.57 -0.11
C SER A 450 -28.39 15.95 -1.05
N GLY A 451 -29.56 15.35 -0.86
CA GLY A 451 -30.80 15.70 -1.56
C GLY A 451 -31.34 17.11 -1.24
N GLY A 452 -30.52 18.01 -0.70
CA GLY A 452 -30.69 19.45 -0.85
C GLY A 452 -29.61 19.92 -1.82
N ALA A 453 -30.02 20.41 -3.00
CA ALA A 453 -29.07 20.92 -4.00
C ALA A 453 -28.16 21.95 -3.32
N ASP A 454 -26.89 21.61 -3.16
CA ASP A 454 -25.88 22.63 -2.91
C ASP A 454 -25.87 23.52 -4.14
N THR A 455 -26.22 24.78 -3.94
CA THR A 455 -26.31 25.80 -5.00
C THR A 455 -25.21 26.83 -4.88
N THR A 456 -24.31 26.69 -3.90
CA THR A 456 -23.27 27.69 -3.63
C THR A 456 -22.02 27.28 -4.38
N PRO A 457 -21.54 28.08 -5.35
CA PRO A 457 -20.34 27.73 -6.09
C PRO A 457 -19.06 27.85 -5.24
N PRO A 458 -18.03 27.06 -5.55
CA PRO A 458 -16.75 27.12 -4.85
C PRO A 458 -16.08 28.47 -5.05
N THR A 459 -15.25 28.90 -4.11
CA THR A 459 -14.28 29.99 -4.29
C THR A 459 -12.98 29.46 -4.91
N ILE A 460 -12.37 30.23 -5.81
CA ILE A 460 -11.09 29.88 -6.44
C ILE A 460 -10.23 31.14 -6.65
N SER A 461 -8.94 31.05 -6.35
CA SER A 461 -7.95 32.09 -6.65
C SER A 461 -6.67 31.49 -7.21
N LEU A 462 -6.20 32.01 -8.35
CA LEU A 462 -4.87 31.72 -8.89
C LEU A 462 -3.82 32.53 -8.12
N THR A 463 -2.84 31.86 -7.52
CA THR A 463 -1.81 32.47 -6.66
C THR A 463 -0.43 32.56 -7.32
N SER A 464 -0.17 31.73 -8.34
CA SER A 464 1.05 31.75 -9.16
C SER A 464 0.75 31.19 -10.55
N PRO A 465 1.40 31.66 -11.63
CA PRO A 465 2.35 32.79 -11.68
C PRO A 465 1.68 34.17 -11.55
N SER A 466 2.46 35.24 -11.41
CA SER A 466 1.91 36.60 -11.37
C SER A 466 1.47 37.07 -12.77
N PRO A 467 0.43 37.93 -12.88
CA PRO A 467 0.04 38.52 -14.15
C PRO A 467 1.21 39.26 -14.82
N GLY A 468 1.44 38.99 -16.10
CA GLY A 468 2.52 39.55 -16.91
C GLY A 468 3.87 38.85 -16.77
N ALA A 469 3.96 37.76 -15.99
CA ALA A 469 5.22 37.04 -15.81
C ALA A 469 5.73 36.43 -17.12
N THR A 470 7.04 36.54 -17.36
CA THR A 470 7.74 35.77 -18.39
C THR A 470 8.11 34.41 -17.79
N VAL A 471 7.66 33.32 -18.42
CA VAL A 471 7.79 31.95 -17.91
C VAL A 471 8.45 31.05 -18.95
N SER A 472 9.17 30.02 -18.49
CA SER A 472 9.89 29.09 -19.38
C SER A 472 10.08 27.74 -18.69
N GLY A 473 10.17 26.66 -19.48
CA GLY A 473 10.27 25.31 -18.94
C GLY A 473 9.04 24.93 -18.13
N PHE A 474 9.25 24.38 -16.94
CA PHE A 474 8.19 24.01 -16.02
C PHE A 474 7.75 25.19 -15.15
N VAL A 475 6.47 25.50 -15.18
CA VAL A 475 5.85 26.66 -14.56
C VAL A 475 4.82 26.18 -13.53
N PRO A 476 5.06 26.37 -12.23
CA PRO A 476 4.07 26.01 -11.21
C PRO A 476 2.90 26.99 -11.25
N ILE A 477 1.74 26.47 -11.67
CA ILE A 477 0.45 27.16 -11.59
C ILE A 477 -0.23 26.73 -10.30
N SER A 478 -0.27 27.65 -9.33
CA SER A 478 -0.86 27.38 -8.01
C SER A 478 -2.20 28.06 -7.88
N ALA A 479 -3.13 27.37 -7.25
CA ALA A 479 -4.47 27.83 -6.95
C ALA A 479 -4.88 27.49 -5.52
N THR A 480 -5.81 28.27 -4.98
CA THR A 480 -6.50 27.99 -3.72
C THR A 480 -7.98 27.92 -4.02
N ALA A 481 -8.59 26.77 -3.75
CA ALA A 481 -10.02 26.54 -3.93
C ALA A 481 -10.66 26.15 -2.60
N ASN A 482 -11.82 26.69 -2.27
CA ASN A 482 -12.60 26.32 -1.08
C ASN A 482 -14.08 26.32 -1.43
N ASP A 483 -14.85 25.44 -0.82
CA ASP A 483 -16.29 25.36 -1.00
C ASP A 483 -17.00 25.17 0.35
N ASN A 484 -18.30 25.48 0.44
CA ASN A 484 -19.09 25.26 1.66
C ASN A 484 -19.40 23.78 1.92
N VAL A 485 -19.37 22.92 0.89
CA VAL A 485 -19.51 21.48 1.04
C VAL A 485 -18.22 20.77 0.69
N ALA A 486 -17.77 20.85 -0.56
CA ALA A 486 -16.51 20.27 -1.02
C ALA A 486 -16.19 20.68 -2.46
N VAL A 487 -14.93 21.01 -2.72
CA VAL A 487 -14.41 21.08 -4.09
C VAL A 487 -14.22 19.65 -4.61
N ASP A 488 -14.85 19.31 -5.72
CA ASP A 488 -14.66 18.02 -6.42
C ASP A 488 -13.33 18.02 -7.18
N HIS A 489 -13.06 19.07 -7.96
CA HIS A 489 -11.79 19.24 -8.66
C HIS A 489 -11.50 20.70 -9.06
N VAL A 490 -10.23 20.97 -9.39
CA VAL A 490 -9.77 22.20 -10.03
C VAL A 490 -9.23 21.89 -11.41
N ASP A 491 -9.86 22.47 -12.43
CA ASP A 491 -9.36 22.50 -13.80
C ASP A 491 -8.35 23.62 -13.99
N TYR A 492 -7.26 23.31 -14.68
CA TYR A 492 -6.25 24.26 -15.16
C TYR A 492 -6.45 24.46 -16.65
N LEU A 493 -6.61 25.71 -17.05
CA LEU A 493 -6.87 26.10 -18.43
C LEU A 493 -5.73 26.95 -18.97
N ILE A 494 -5.18 26.55 -20.12
CA ILE A 494 -4.24 27.33 -20.92
C ILE A 494 -4.91 27.68 -22.24
N ASP A 495 -5.01 28.96 -22.56
CA ASP A 495 -5.71 29.45 -23.75
C ASP A 495 -7.13 28.90 -23.88
N SER A 496 -7.86 28.91 -22.75
CA SER A 496 -9.22 28.39 -22.59
C SER A 496 -9.38 26.86 -22.74
N SER A 497 -8.29 26.11 -22.91
CA SER A 497 -8.31 24.65 -22.99
C SER A 497 -7.91 24.03 -21.66
N VAL A 498 -8.70 23.07 -21.14
CA VAL A 498 -8.33 22.33 -19.92
C VAL A 498 -7.12 21.45 -20.23
N VAL A 499 -6.01 21.71 -19.54
CA VAL A 499 -4.73 20.98 -19.69
C VAL A 499 -4.45 20.03 -18.53
N ALA A 500 -5.10 20.24 -17.39
CA ALA A 500 -5.02 19.37 -16.23
C ALA A 500 -6.25 19.55 -15.34
N THR A 501 -6.57 18.50 -14.58
CA THR A 501 -7.62 18.50 -13.57
C THR A 501 -7.04 17.86 -12.31
N LEU A 502 -7.12 18.54 -11.17
CA LEU A 502 -6.66 18.03 -9.88
C LEU A 502 -7.86 17.88 -8.95
N SER A 503 -8.14 16.66 -8.50
CA SER A 503 -9.22 16.36 -7.55
C SER A 503 -8.78 16.43 -6.09
N THR A 504 -7.48 16.56 -5.83
CA THR A 504 -6.90 16.65 -4.48
C THR A 504 -5.87 17.78 -4.39
N GLY A 505 -5.84 18.46 -3.25
CA GLY A 505 -4.87 19.52 -2.96
C GLY A 505 -3.51 18.97 -2.49
N PRO A 506 -2.42 19.77 -2.54
CA PRO A 506 -2.38 21.17 -2.94
C PRO A 506 -2.64 21.34 -4.44
N PHE A 507 -3.52 22.30 -4.79
CA PHE A 507 -3.85 22.60 -6.18
C PHE A 507 -2.70 23.36 -6.84
N THR A 508 -1.62 22.65 -7.18
CA THR A 508 -0.51 23.15 -7.98
C THR A 508 -0.26 22.23 -9.15
N TYR A 509 -0.44 22.76 -10.36
CA TYR A 509 -0.14 22.07 -11.60
C TYR A 509 1.17 22.61 -12.19
N ASN A 510 2.12 21.72 -12.44
CA ASN A 510 3.40 22.10 -13.04
C ASN A 510 3.29 22.10 -14.56
N TRP A 511 2.87 23.23 -15.12
CA TRP A 511 2.65 23.39 -16.54
C TRP A 511 3.97 23.40 -17.31
N ASN A 512 4.14 22.49 -18.27
CA ASN A 512 5.25 22.55 -19.20
C ASN A 512 4.97 23.61 -20.27
N SER A 513 5.53 24.81 -20.10
CA SER A 513 5.39 25.88 -21.09
C SER A 513 6.03 25.55 -22.43
N ARG A 514 6.88 24.52 -22.55
CA ARG A 514 7.41 24.03 -23.85
C ARG A 514 6.37 23.35 -24.72
N SER A 515 5.25 22.91 -24.12
CA SER A 515 4.13 22.28 -24.82
C SER A 515 3.27 23.27 -25.63
N VAL A 516 3.48 24.58 -25.42
CA VAL A 516 2.79 25.64 -26.15
C VAL A 516 3.79 26.47 -26.95
N ALA A 517 3.28 27.29 -27.87
CA ALA A 517 4.08 28.28 -28.58
C ALA A 517 4.79 29.24 -27.61
N ASN A 518 5.88 29.91 -28.03
CA ASN A 518 6.33 31.09 -27.28
C ASN A 518 5.39 32.27 -27.54
N GLY A 519 5.30 33.21 -26.61
CA GLY A 519 4.43 34.39 -26.73
C GLY A 519 3.42 34.52 -25.62
N SER A 520 2.37 35.30 -25.87
CA SER A 520 1.33 35.57 -24.89
C SER A 520 0.39 34.37 -24.73
N HIS A 521 0.26 33.85 -23.51
CA HIS A 521 -0.69 32.80 -23.13
C HIS A 521 -1.58 33.27 -21.99
N THR A 522 -2.80 32.74 -21.96
CA THR A 522 -3.73 32.97 -20.84
C THR A 522 -3.77 31.75 -19.94
N ILE A 523 -3.62 31.97 -18.63
CA ILE A 523 -3.80 30.95 -17.61
C ILE A 523 -5.06 31.26 -16.82
N GLN A 524 -5.91 30.25 -16.65
CA GLN A 524 -7.12 30.33 -15.85
C GLN A 524 -7.28 29.05 -15.04
N VAL A 525 -7.95 29.14 -13.89
CA VAL A 525 -8.31 27.98 -13.07
C VAL A 525 -9.80 28.00 -12.79
N ARG A 526 -10.42 26.83 -12.75
CA ARG A 526 -11.85 26.66 -12.46
C ARG A 526 -12.02 25.60 -11.39
N ALA A 527 -12.64 25.95 -10.28
CA ALA A 527 -13.07 24.97 -9.27
C ALA A 527 -14.49 24.51 -9.58
N VAL A 528 -14.72 23.22 -9.41
CA VAL A 528 -16.02 22.56 -9.49
C VAL A 528 -16.27 21.89 -8.15
N ASP A 529 -17.45 22.07 -7.57
CA ASP A 529 -17.86 21.36 -6.36
C ASP A 529 -18.53 20.02 -6.67
N ILE A 530 -18.81 19.25 -5.62
CA ILE A 530 -19.42 17.92 -5.74
C ILE A 530 -20.89 17.95 -6.22
N ALA A 531 -21.54 19.11 -6.18
CA ALA A 531 -22.89 19.32 -6.72
C ALA A 531 -22.89 19.84 -8.17
N GLY A 532 -21.69 20.06 -8.73
CA GLY A 532 -21.47 20.56 -10.09
C GLY A 532 -21.56 22.08 -10.23
N ASN A 533 -21.66 22.86 -9.14
CA ASN A 533 -21.50 24.30 -9.26
C ASN A 533 -20.02 24.63 -9.48
N GLN A 534 -19.77 25.73 -10.18
CA GLN A 534 -18.43 26.05 -10.67
C GLN A 534 -18.13 27.54 -10.52
N THR A 535 -16.89 27.85 -10.16
CA THR A 535 -16.36 29.21 -10.26
C THR A 535 -15.07 29.18 -11.03
N THR A 536 -14.92 30.14 -11.93
CA THR A 536 -13.71 30.30 -12.74
C THR A 536 -13.02 31.60 -12.33
N ALA A 537 -11.73 31.54 -12.00
CA ALA A 537 -10.94 32.72 -11.66
C ALA A 537 -10.73 33.62 -12.90
N SER A 538 -10.41 34.90 -12.68
CA SER A 538 -9.97 35.78 -13.77
C SER A 538 -8.73 35.21 -14.45
N ALA A 539 -8.72 35.18 -15.78
CA ALA A 539 -7.55 34.77 -16.53
C ALA A 539 -6.40 35.77 -16.31
N ILE A 540 -5.19 35.25 -16.13
CA ILE A 540 -3.97 36.04 -16.15
C ILE A 540 -3.27 35.84 -17.49
N THR A 541 -2.56 36.87 -17.96
CA THR A 541 -1.68 36.74 -19.13
C THR A 541 -0.26 36.48 -18.67
N VAL A 542 0.42 35.51 -19.25
CA VAL A 542 1.86 35.25 -19.09
C VAL A 542 2.55 35.24 -20.45
N PHE A 543 3.86 35.42 -20.46
CA PHE A 543 4.67 35.38 -21.67
C PHE A 543 5.59 34.17 -21.65
N VAL A 544 5.31 33.16 -22.48
CA VAL A 544 6.14 31.96 -22.60
C VAL A 544 7.37 32.27 -23.44
N SER A 545 8.56 31.95 -22.94
CA SER A 545 9.84 32.11 -23.65
C SER A 545 10.79 30.94 -23.37
N ASN A 546 10.65 29.85 -24.13
CA ASN A 546 11.46 28.64 -23.99
C ASN A 546 12.80 28.65 -24.73
N GLN A 547 13.16 29.74 -25.42
CA GLN A 547 14.39 29.81 -26.20
C GLN A 547 15.52 30.51 -25.43
N THR A 548 16.70 29.89 -25.43
CA THR A 548 17.96 30.48 -24.91
C THR A 548 18.77 31.19 -26.00
N ASN A 549 18.42 31.05 -27.28
CA ASN A 549 19.10 31.72 -28.38
C ASN A 549 18.28 32.93 -28.86
N ASN A 550 18.64 34.11 -28.37
CA ASN A 550 18.16 35.36 -28.91
C ASN A 550 18.60 35.50 -30.37
N LEU A 551 17.65 35.67 -31.29
CA LEU A 551 17.92 35.77 -32.73
C LEU A 551 18.58 37.11 -33.14
N LEU A 552 18.55 38.11 -32.26
CA LEU A 552 19.06 39.45 -32.54
C LEU A 552 20.58 39.55 -32.34
N GLN A 553 21.22 40.36 -33.17
CA GLN A 553 22.62 40.75 -33.01
C GLN A 553 22.73 42.04 -32.19
N ASN A 554 23.69 42.09 -31.27
CA ASN A 554 23.87 43.18 -30.30
C ASN A 554 22.56 43.58 -29.56
N PRO A 555 21.82 42.62 -28.98
CA PRO A 555 20.52 42.89 -28.35
C PRO A 555 20.57 43.84 -27.15
N SER A 556 21.67 43.85 -26.42
CA SER A 556 21.90 44.71 -25.25
C SER A 556 22.42 46.11 -25.61
N LEU A 557 22.52 46.45 -26.90
CA LEU A 557 22.93 47.78 -27.38
C LEU A 557 24.36 48.23 -26.99
N GLU A 558 25.20 47.34 -26.46
CA GLU A 558 26.52 47.68 -25.90
C GLU A 558 27.64 47.80 -26.96
N GLN A 559 27.45 47.24 -28.14
CA GLN A 559 28.49 47.22 -29.17
C GLN A 559 28.33 48.42 -30.11
N GLY A 560 29.38 49.23 -30.27
CA GLY A 560 29.40 50.38 -31.18
C GLY A 560 30.52 51.36 -30.84
N THR A 561 30.87 52.25 -31.78
CA THR A 561 31.81 53.36 -31.54
C THR A 561 31.14 54.73 -31.54
N ALA A 562 29.86 54.79 -31.91
CA ALA A 562 29.00 55.97 -31.93
C ALA A 562 27.52 55.53 -31.95
N ASN A 563 26.59 56.47 -31.76
CA ASN A 563 25.14 56.25 -31.91
C ASN A 563 24.75 56.33 -33.41
N PRO A 564 24.00 55.35 -33.99
CA PRO A 564 23.42 54.17 -33.34
C PRO A 564 24.39 53.02 -33.09
N PRO A 565 24.10 52.15 -32.09
CA PRO A 565 24.87 50.94 -31.82
C PRO A 565 25.00 50.04 -33.05
N SER A 566 26.06 49.24 -33.11
CA SER A 566 26.30 48.23 -34.14
C SER A 566 25.06 47.35 -34.32
N CYS A 567 24.70 47.10 -35.58
CA CYS A 567 23.49 46.37 -35.98
C CYS A 567 22.14 47.06 -35.71
N TRP A 568 22.13 48.31 -35.27
CA TRP A 568 20.92 49.10 -35.12
C TRP A 568 20.94 50.32 -36.05
N LEU A 569 19.76 50.84 -36.37
CA LEU A 569 19.56 52.07 -37.11
C LEU A 569 18.48 52.93 -36.45
N LEU A 570 18.65 54.25 -36.54
CA LEU A 570 17.64 55.22 -36.15
C LEU A 570 16.75 55.49 -37.38
N GLY A 571 15.45 55.25 -37.24
CA GLY A 571 14.47 55.41 -38.30
C GLY A 571 13.30 56.29 -37.88
N GLY A 572 12.49 56.66 -38.86
CA GLY A 572 11.23 57.37 -38.65
C GLY A 572 10.87 58.30 -39.80
N TYR A 573 9.64 58.80 -39.81
CA TYR A 573 9.15 59.76 -40.80
C TYR A 573 8.31 60.87 -40.16
N GLY A 574 7.91 61.87 -40.95
CA GLY A 574 7.03 62.96 -40.51
C GLY A 574 7.72 64.13 -39.80
N THR A 575 6.90 65.10 -39.40
CA THR A 575 7.31 66.40 -38.85
C THR A 575 7.22 66.38 -37.31
N ASN A 576 8.38 66.23 -36.67
CA ASN A 576 8.54 66.25 -35.23
C ASN A 576 9.98 66.69 -34.87
N THR A 577 10.16 67.24 -33.66
CA THR A 577 11.47 67.60 -33.10
C THR A 577 11.86 66.51 -32.12
N PHE A 578 13.04 65.91 -32.31
CA PHE A 578 13.48 64.73 -31.58
C PHE A 578 14.96 64.77 -31.27
N ALA A 579 15.36 64.03 -30.24
CA ALA A 579 16.75 63.78 -29.86
C ALA A 579 16.94 62.31 -29.53
N TRP A 580 18.06 61.75 -29.96
CA TRP A 580 18.53 60.41 -29.60
C TRP A 580 19.74 60.54 -28.68
N THR A 581 19.85 59.68 -27.68
CA THR A 581 20.98 59.67 -26.75
C THR A 581 21.30 58.23 -26.37
N TRP A 582 22.55 57.83 -26.61
CA TRP A 582 23.09 56.56 -26.12
C TRP A 582 23.52 56.80 -24.68
N THR A 583 22.65 56.41 -23.74
CA THR A 583 22.66 56.84 -22.34
C THR A 583 23.23 55.76 -21.42
N ALA A 584 23.86 56.17 -20.31
CA ALA A 584 24.33 55.25 -19.27
C ALA A 584 23.21 54.74 -18.34
N ASP A 585 22.00 55.27 -18.50
CA ASP A 585 20.80 54.79 -17.81
C ASP A 585 20.29 53.52 -18.48
N ALA A 586 20.97 52.40 -18.22
CA ALA A 586 20.75 51.09 -18.81
C ALA A 586 20.05 50.12 -17.84
N HIS A 587 19.38 49.09 -18.38
CA HIS A 587 18.78 48.02 -17.61
C HIS A 587 19.83 46.99 -17.22
N THR A 588 20.66 46.59 -18.19
CA THR A 588 21.91 45.88 -17.95
C THR A 588 23.04 46.53 -18.74
N GLY A 589 24.30 46.17 -18.44
CA GLY A 589 25.44 46.75 -19.16
C GLY A 589 25.69 48.23 -18.85
N THR A 590 26.17 48.96 -19.86
CA THR A 590 26.67 50.34 -19.73
C THR A 590 25.94 51.33 -20.64
N HIS A 591 25.16 50.88 -21.61
CA HIS A 591 24.48 51.76 -22.54
C HIS A 591 23.06 51.27 -22.90
N ALA A 592 22.10 52.19 -22.85
CA ALA A 592 20.77 52.02 -23.43
C ALA A 592 20.49 53.14 -24.44
N GLU A 593 19.45 52.98 -25.26
CA GLU A 593 19.07 54.01 -26.22
C GLU A 593 17.86 54.80 -25.71
N ASN A 594 17.99 56.13 -25.64
CA ASN A 594 16.90 57.04 -25.30
C ASN A 594 16.46 57.84 -26.53
N LEU A 595 15.16 57.82 -26.78
CA LEU A 595 14.46 58.68 -27.74
C LEU A 595 13.59 59.67 -26.98
N ASN A 596 13.73 60.96 -27.28
CA ASN A 596 12.83 62.01 -26.81
C ASN A 596 12.25 62.79 -28.00
N ILE A 597 10.91 62.91 -28.07
CA ILE A 597 10.19 63.74 -29.03
C ILE A 597 9.57 64.92 -28.28
N SER A 598 10.12 66.13 -28.48
CA SER A 598 9.74 67.36 -27.78
C SER A 598 8.65 68.18 -28.50
N SER A 599 8.47 67.97 -29.80
CA SER A 599 7.37 68.55 -30.58
C SER A 599 6.88 67.54 -31.61
N TYR A 600 5.57 67.43 -31.78
CA TYR A 600 4.95 66.41 -32.62
C TYR A 600 3.80 66.98 -33.45
N THR A 601 3.89 66.87 -34.78
CA THR A 601 2.76 67.10 -35.70
C THR A 601 2.25 65.79 -36.28
N ASN A 602 3.15 64.95 -36.82
CA ASN A 602 2.83 63.62 -37.33
C ASN A 602 4.08 62.72 -37.40
N GLY A 603 3.86 61.45 -37.75
CA GLY A 603 4.91 60.46 -37.99
C GLY A 603 5.40 59.76 -36.73
N ASP A 604 6.66 59.34 -36.73
CA ASP A 604 7.25 58.55 -35.66
C ASP A 604 8.78 58.65 -35.62
N ARG A 605 9.39 58.16 -34.53
CA ARG A 605 10.83 57.86 -34.46
C ARG A 605 11.00 56.52 -33.78
N LYS A 606 11.96 55.73 -34.24
CA LYS A 606 12.16 54.35 -33.80
C LYS A 606 13.60 53.89 -33.95
N LEU A 607 14.02 53.02 -33.07
CA LEU A 607 15.22 52.22 -33.19
C LEU A 607 14.81 50.92 -33.87
N LEU A 608 15.55 50.47 -34.89
CA LEU A 608 15.30 49.24 -35.62
C LEU A 608 16.61 48.48 -35.80
N THR A 609 16.55 47.16 -35.84
CA THR A 609 17.68 46.36 -36.34
C THR A 609 17.98 46.76 -37.78
N ASN A 610 19.28 46.86 -38.11
CA ASN A 610 19.72 47.39 -39.38
C ASN A 610 19.18 46.54 -40.54
N PHE A 611 18.76 47.20 -41.63
CA PHE A 611 18.15 46.61 -42.82
C PHE A 611 19.19 45.84 -43.67
N SER A 612 19.79 44.82 -43.08
CA SER A 612 20.75 43.91 -43.70
C SER A 612 20.50 42.49 -43.20
N SER A 613 20.82 41.49 -44.02
CA SER A 613 20.74 40.09 -43.62
C SER A 613 21.71 39.70 -42.49
N ALA A 614 22.68 40.57 -42.16
CA ALA A 614 23.62 40.34 -41.06
C ALA A 614 23.05 40.76 -39.70
N CYS A 615 22.16 41.77 -39.67
CA CYS A 615 21.65 42.34 -38.42
C CYS A 615 20.16 42.09 -38.19
N SER A 616 19.38 41.89 -39.26
CA SER A 616 17.97 41.50 -39.18
C SER A 616 17.86 39.97 -39.24
N PRO A 617 17.31 39.31 -38.21
CA PRO A 617 17.24 37.85 -38.14
C PRO A 617 16.47 37.22 -39.31
N THR A 618 16.92 36.04 -39.74
CA THR A 618 16.21 35.20 -40.70
C THR A 618 14.96 34.61 -40.05
N VAL A 619 13.87 34.55 -40.80
CA VAL A 619 12.58 34.00 -40.34
C VAL A 619 12.01 33.00 -41.33
N VAL A 620 11.09 32.16 -40.84
CA VAL A 620 10.39 31.14 -41.64
C VAL A 620 8.96 31.60 -41.90
N PRO A 621 8.52 31.70 -43.18
CA PRO A 621 7.12 31.94 -43.50
C PRO A 621 6.18 30.95 -42.82
N GLY A 622 5.04 31.44 -42.32
CA GLY A 622 4.07 30.62 -41.59
C GLY A 622 4.31 30.51 -40.08
N ARG A 623 5.45 31.02 -39.56
CA ARG A 623 5.72 31.10 -38.11
C ARG A 623 5.37 32.48 -37.53
N SER A 624 5.27 32.57 -36.21
CA SER A 624 5.27 33.84 -35.48
C SER A 624 6.49 33.92 -34.56
N TYR A 625 6.87 35.12 -34.14
CA TYR A 625 8.04 35.36 -33.31
C TYR A 625 7.68 36.27 -32.14
N THR A 626 8.25 36.03 -30.96
CA THR A 626 8.06 36.88 -29.79
C THR A 626 9.22 37.84 -29.65
N ILE A 627 8.92 39.12 -29.54
CA ILE A 627 9.87 40.21 -29.38
C ILE A 627 9.72 40.76 -27.97
N THR A 628 10.81 40.82 -27.21
CA THR A 628 10.84 41.47 -25.90
C THR A 628 11.81 42.64 -25.89
N VAL A 629 11.55 43.64 -25.05
CA VAL A 629 12.45 44.78 -24.83
C VAL A 629 12.21 45.35 -23.44
N TRP A 630 13.26 45.63 -22.69
CA TRP A 630 13.16 46.40 -21.45
C TRP A 630 13.07 47.88 -21.78
N TYR A 631 12.14 48.61 -21.16
CA TYR A 631 11.94 50.03 -21.44
C TYR A 631 11.49 50.86 -20.24
N LYS A 632 11.67 52.17 -20.35
CA LYS A 632 11.09 53.23 -19.51
C LYS A 632 10.44 54.27 -20.43
N ALA A 633 9.13 54.42 -20.34
CA ALA A 633 8.37 55.40 -21.13
C ALA A 633 7.38 56.14 -20.22
N PRO A 634 7.78 57.22 -19.53
CA PRO A 634 6.88 57.97 -18.67
C PRO A 634 5.76 58.63 -19.50
N SER A 635 4.56 58.71 -18.93
CA SER A 635 3.42 59.39 -19.56
C SER A 635 3.79 60.83 -19.95
N PRO A 636 3.43 61.32 -21.15
CA PRO A 636 2.44 60.78 -22.09
C PRO A 636 3.01 59.93 -23.24
N ALA A 637 4.19 59.34 -23.09
CA ALA A 637 4.86 58.60 -24.17
C ALA A 637 4.01 57.45 -24.73
N ARG A 638 3.96 57.36 -26.06
CA ARG A 638 3.29 56.27 -26.80
C ARG A 638 4.31 55.32 -27.42
N ALA A 639 4.92 54.48 -26.58
CA ALA A 639 5.91 53.49 -27.00
C ALA A 639 5.24 52.33 -27.75
N VAL A 640 5.83 51.88 -28.86
CA VAL A 640 5.36 50.76 -29.68
C VAL A 640 6.54 49.96 -30.21
N ILE A 641 6.35 48.65 -30.37
CA ILE A 641 7.30 47.76 -31.05
C ILE A 641 6.92 47.69 -32.53
N PHE A 642 7.90 47.84 -33.42
CA PHE A 642 7.73 47.81 -34.86
C PHE A 642 8.35 46.54 -35.45
N ALA A 643 7.74 46.02 -36.51
CA ALA A 643 8.31 44.99 -37.36
C ALA A 643 8.23 45.41 -38.83
N PHE A 644 9.36 45.26 -39.52
CA PHE A 644 9.53 45.48 -40.95
C PHE A 644 9.91 44.15 -41.59
N SER A 645 9.28 43.81 -42.71
CA SER A 645 9.54 42.56 -43.44
C SER A 645 10.34 42.80 -44.71
N ASN A 646 11.30 41.92 -44.99
CA ASN A 646 11.99 41.86 -46.27
C ASN A 646 11.40 40.73 -47.14
N THR A 647 10.84 41.07 -48.31
CA THR A 647 10.22 40.12 -49.24
C THR A 647 11.10 39.84 -50.46
N THR A 648 11.28 38.57 -50.84
CA THR A 648 11.85 38.19 -52.14
C THR A 648 10.84 38.47 -53.26
N GLY A 649 11.07 39.52 -54.06
CA GLY A 649 10.33 39.76 -55.31
C GLY A 649 9.75 41.15 -55.55
N GLY A 650 9.90 42.11 -54.64
CA GLY A 650 9.51 43.51 -54.86
C GLY A 650 10.57 44.49 -54.35
N ASN A 651 11.22 45.24 -55.25
CA ASN A 651 12.22 46.30 -55.01
C ASN A 651 13.19 46.13 -53.80
N GLY A 652 13.56 44.90 -53.41
CA GLY A 652 14.69 44.59 -52.52
C GLY A 652 14.82 45.40 -51.22
N GLY A 653 13.70 45.80 -50.60
CA GLY A 653 13.71 46.69 -49.42
C GLY A 653 12.86 46.18 -48.25
N TYR A 654 13.25 46.57 -47.03
CA TYR A 654 12.45 46.37 -45.82
C TYR A 654 11.25 47.32 -45.83
N ASN A 655 10.04 46.77 -45.71
CA ASN A 655 8.80 47.54 -45.68
C ASN A 655 8.15 47.42 -44.31
N PHE A 656 7.44 48.46 -43.87
CA PHE A 656 6.64 48.38 -42.66
C PHE A 656 5.63 47.25 -42.80
N TRP A 657 5.64 46.34 -41.84
CA TRP A 657 4.77 45.17 -41.85
C TRP A 657 3.71 45.25 -40.77
N SER A 658 4.12 45.45 -39.51
CA SER A 658 3.20 45.52 -38.38
C SER A 658 3.83 46.27 -37.20
N GLN A 659 3.01 46.61 -36.21
CA GLN A 659 3.45 47.12 -34.92
C GLN A 659 2.60 46.54 -33.78
N SER A 660 3.13 46.59 -32.56
CA SER A 660 2.38 46.27 -31.35
C SER A 660 1.37 47.38 -31.00
N PRO A 661 0.35 47.08 -30.17
CA PRO A 661 -0.38 48.11 -29.44
C PRO A 661 0.55 49.01 -28.62
N ALA A 662 0.08 50.22 -28.26
CA ALA A 662 0.85 51.10 -27.39
C ALA A 662 1.17 50.40 -26.06
N GLN A 663 2.45 50.40 -25.68
CA GLN A 663 2.93 49.80 -24.45
C GLN A 663 2.55 50.69 -23.25
N PRO A 664 2.29 50.11 -22.06
CA PRO A 664 1.96 50.88 -20.87
C PRO A 664 3.03 51.93 -20.53
N SER A 665 2.63 53.10 -20.03
CA SER A 665 3.60 54.06 -19.53
C SER A 665 4.28 53.52 -18.26
N SER A 666 5.60 53.68 -18.15
CA SER A 666 6.38 53.27 -16.99
C SER A 666 7.54 54.22 -16.74
N SER A 667 7.75 54.63 -15.49
CA SER A 667 8.93 55.41 -15.06
C SER A 667 10.09 54.54 -14.57
N THR A 668 9.86 53.23 -14.37
CA THR A 668 10.86 52.23 -13.99
C THR A 668 11.04 51.21 -15.11
N TRP A 669 12.14 50.48 -15.12
CA TRP A 669 12.36 49.41 -16.09
C TRP A 669 11.23 48.38 -16.03
N THR A 670 10.60 48.15 -17.18
CA THR A 670 9.60 47.11 -17.36
C THR A 670 9.79 46.46 -18.72
N GLN A 671 9.42 45.19 -18.86
CA GLN A 671 9.60 44.45 -20.10
C GLN A 671 8.32 44.53 -20.94
N ALA A 672 8.43 45.07 -22.15
CA ALA A 672 7.42 44.89 -23.18
C ALA A 672 7.62 43.54 -23.88
N SER A 673 6.53 42.86 -24.20
CA SER A 673 6.53 41.62 -24.99
C SER A 673 5.43 41.69 -26.05
N TRP A 674 5.76 41.32 -27.28
CA TRP A 674 4.84 41.29 -28.40
C TRP A 674 5.14 40.14 -29.34
N SER A 675 4.13 39.32 -29.63
CA SER A 675 4.21 38.31 -30.68
C SER A 675 3.79 38.91 -32.03
N THR A 676 4.63 38.72 -33.05
CA THR A 676 4.32 39.17 -34.40
C THR A 676 3.09 38.44 -34.93
N PRO A 677 2.35 39.02 -35.90
CA PRO A 677 1.48 38.24 -36.77
C PRO A 677 2.26 37.12 -37.46
N VAL A 678 1.55 36.17 -38.06
CA VAL A 678 2.19 35.09 -38.83
C VAL A 678 2.98 35.69 -40.00
N VAL A 679 4.26 35.30 -40.12
CA VAL A 679 5.17 35.76 -41.17
C VAL A 679 4.62 35.38 -42.55
N PRO A 680 4.37 36.35 -43.45
CA PRO A 680 3.84 36.08 -44.78
C PRO A 680 4.77 35.23 -45.65
N ALA A 681 4.19 34.56 -46.66
CA ALA A 681 4.95 33.88 -47.70
C ALA A 681 5.92 34.86 -48.41
N GLY A 682 7.15 34.40 -48.65
CA GLY A 682 8.18 35.18 -49.33
C GLY A 682 8.96 36.16 -48.44
N VAL A 683 8.66 36.25 -47.13
CA VAL A 683 9.47 37.03 -46.18
C VAL A 683 10.67 36.20 -45.70
N THR A 684 11.88 36.76 -45.80
CA THR A 684 13.12 36.07 -45.39
C THR A 684 13.73 36.61 -44.11
N ASN A 685 13.54 37.89 -43.81
CA ASN A 685 14.11 38.55 -42.64
C ASN A 685 13.10 39.53 -42.04
N LEU A 686 13.17 39.72 -40.72
CA LEU A 686 12.46 40.77 -40.01
C LEU A 686 13.46 41.77 -39.42
N SER A 687 13.20 43.06 -39.61
CA SER A 687 13.79 44.11 -38.79
C SER A 687 12.79 44.53 -37.72
N ILE A 688 13.19 44.43 -36.47
CA ILE A 688 12.38 44.76 -35.29
C ILE A 688 13.01 45.86 -34.46
N GLY A 689 12.20 46.53 -33.64
CA GLY A 689 12.70 47.47 -32.61
C GLY A 689 11.58 48.33 -32.01
N MET A 690 11.92 49.27 -31.13
CA MET A 690 10.95 50.09 -30.38
C MET A 690 11.05 51.58 -30.76
N GLY A 691 9.94 52.31 -30.65
CA GLY A 691 9.93 53.76 -30.85
C GLY A 691 8.67 54.45 -30.35
N LEU A 692 8.51 55.73 -30.68
CA LEU A 692 7.37 56.57 -30.33
C LEU A 692 6.59 56.99 -31.56
N ASN A 693 5.25 56.94 -31.47
CA ASN A 693 4.31 57.48 -32.46
C ASN A 693 3.56 58.73 -31.94
N GLY A 694 4.17 59.45 -31.01
CA GLY A 694 3.64 60.67 -30.38
C GLY A 694 4.72 61.39 -29.57
N PRO A 695 4.41 62.52 -28.93
CA PRO A 695 5.37 63.21 -28.06
C PRO A 695 5.69 62.38 -26.80
N GLY A 696 6.85 62.62 -26.21
CA GLY A 696 7.30 61.93 -25.00
C GLY A 696 8.70 61.35 -25.12
N SER A 697 9.12 60.56 -24.13
CA SER A 697 10.43 59.92 -24.08
C SER A 697 10.31 58.42 -23.86
N VAL A 698 11.19 57.63 -24.47
CA VAL A 698 11.37 56.20 -24.17
C VAL A 698 12.86 55.87 -24.11
N THR A 699 13.30 55.28 -23.01
CA THR A 699 14.60 54.60 -22.89
C THR A 699 14.38 53.10 -23.09
N MET A 700 15.20 52.43 -23.91
CA MET A 700 15.03 51.02 -24.27
C MET A 700 16.36 50.27 -24.25
N ASP A 701 16.31 49.01 -23.85
CA ASP A 701 17.48 48.15 -23.63
C ASP A 701 17.09 46.66 -23.70
N ASP A 702 18.07 45.76 -23.80
CA ASP A 702 17.93 44.30 -23.71
C ASP A 702 16.81 43.72 -24.60
N PHE A 703 16.94 43.92 -25.91
CA PHE A 703 16.01 43.36 -26.88
C PHE A 703 16.15 41.85 -27.00
N ALA A 704 15.06 41.13 -27.26
CA ALA A 704 15.16 39.75 -27.72
C ALA A 704 14.12 39.41 -28.79
N MET A 705 14.44 38.43 -29.62
CA MET A 705 13.52 37.82 -30.56
C MET A 705 13.67 36.31 -30.53
N TYR A 706 12.55 35.61 -30.38
CA TYR A 706 12.48 34.15 -30.28
C TYR A 706 11.46 33.59 -31.27
N ASP A 707 11.71 32.40 -31.80
CA ASP A 707 10.74 31.68 -32.65
C ASP A 707 9.64 31.06 -31.78
N ASN A 708 8.37 31.27 -32.14
CA ASN A 708 7.22 30.78 -31.38
C ASN A 708 6.77 29.36 -31.74
N SER A 709 7.46 28.67 -32.65
CA SER A 709 7.15 27.26 -32.91
C SER A 709 7.36 26.40 -31.66
N PRO A 710 6.42 25.47 -31.34
CA PRO A 710 6.66 24.44 -30.33
C PRO A 710 7.97 23.74 -30.66
N GLN A 711 8.83 23.56 -29.67
CA GLN A 711 9.98 22.68 -29.88
C GLN A 711 9.43 21.27 -30.04
N PRO A 712 9.71 20.55 -31.15
CA PRO A 712 9.32 19.16 -31.26
C PRO A 712 10.02 18.41 -30.14
N ASP A 713 9.23 17.76 -29.29
CA ASP A 713 9.73 16.74 -28.40
C ASP A 713 10.31 15.61 -29.27
N THR A 714 11.56 15.26 -29.00
CA THR A 714 12.30 14.23 -29.73
C THR A 714 12.75 13.10 -28.81
N THR A 715 12.39 13.14 -27.52
CA THR A 715 12.81 12.13 -26.55
C THR A 715 11.72 11.05 -26.46
N PRO A 716 12.03 9.79 -26.74
CA PRO A 716 11.06 8.72 -26.59
C PRO A 716 10.80 8.37 -25.10
N PRO A 717 9.59 7.89 -24.76
CA PRO A 717 9.25 7.42 -23.42
C PRO A 717 9.90 6.06 -23.11
N THR A 718 9.84 5.62 -21.86
CA THR A 718 10.27 4.28 -21.40
C THR A 718 9.11 3.48 -20.82
N SER A 719 9.13 2.16 -20.99
CA SER A 719 8.10 1.27 -20.43
C SER A 719 8.68 0.17 -19.54
N SER A 720 7.85 -0.35 -18.63
CA SER A 720 8.19 -1.45 -17.72
C SER A 720 7.02 -2.45 -17.57
N ILE A 721 7.28 -3.61 -16.96
CA ILE A 721 6.32 -4.70 -16.75
C ILE A 721 6.38 -5.18 -15.30
N ALA A 722 5.24 -5.61 -14.75
CA ALA A 722 5.14 -6.34 -13.49
C ALA A 722 4.18 -7.52 -13.64
N CYS A 723 4.37 -8.55 -12.82
CA CYS A 723 3.53 -9.75 -12.82
C CYS A 723 2.90 -10.00 -11.43
N ASN A 724 1.66 -10.51 -11.39
CA ASN A 724 0.93 -10.94 -10.18
C ASN A 724 0.86 -9.88 -9.07
N GLY A 725 0.54 -8.64 -9.43
CA GLY A 725 0.39 -7.54 -8.47
C GLY A 725 1.71 -6.96 -7.95
N GLY A 726 2.85 -7.28 -8.57
CA GLY A 726 4.14 -6.66 -8.26
C GLY A 726 4.19 -5.17 -8.56
N ASP A 727 5.11 -4.49 -7.88
CA ASP A 727 5.32 -3.05 -8.04
C ASP A 727 5.90 -2.72 -9.42
N GLU A 728 5.77 -1.44 -9.82
CA GLU A 728 6.31 -0.99 -11.10
C GLU A 728 7.82 -1.29 -11.22
N GLY A 729 8.20 -2.03 -12.26
CA GLY A 729 9.59 -2.32 -12.59
C GLY A 729 10.18 -3.55 -11.89
N GLU A 730 9.44 -4.25 -11.02
CA GLU A 730 9.88 -5.52 -10.43
C GLU A 730 10.08 -6.63 -11.47
N GLY A 731 9.40 -6.53 -12.62
CA GLY A 731 9.48 -7.52 -13.68
C GLY A 731 8.65 -8.77 -13.39
N CYS A 732 8.89 -9.82 -14.16
CA CYS A 732 8.29 -11.14 -13.94
C CYS A 732 9.38 -12.14 -13.55
N ALA A 733 9.01 -13.15 -12.78
CA ALA A 733 9.93 -14.20 -12.35
C ALA A 733 10.56 -14.90 -13.57
N SER A 734 11.85 -15.22 -13.46
CA SER A 734 12.58 -16.00 -14.45
C SER A 734 12.33 -17.51 -14.36
N ALA A 735 11.71 -17.96 -13.27
CA ALA A 735 11.29 -19.34 -13.06
C ALA A 735 9.94 -19.63 -13.72
N TYR A 736 9.58 -20.91 -13.84
CA TYR A 736 8.27 -21.31 -14.31
C TYR A 736 7.19 -20.99 -13.26
N TYR A 737 6.08 -20.46 -13.74
CA TYR A 737 4.83 -20.34 -12.99
C TYR A 737 4.00 -21.62 -13.16
N ASN A 738 3.35 -22.06 -12.09
CA ASN A 738 2.46 -23.23 -12.08
C ASN A 738 0.99 -22.89 -12.40
N GLY A 739 0.71 -21.68 -12.88
CA GLY A 739 -0.63 -21.19 -13.16
C GLY A 739 -0.65 -19.92 -14.01
N PRO A 740 -1.85 -19.40 -14.32
CA PRO A 740 -1.99 -18.15 -15.06
C PRO A 740 -1.30 -16.98 -14.35
N VAL A 741 -0.71 -16.08 -15.14
CA VAL A 741 0.02 -14.91 -14.65
C VAL A 741 -0.73 -13.67 -15.08
N GLU A 742 -0.98 -12.76 -14.13
CA GLU A 742 -1.49 -11.42 -14.45
C GLU A 742 -0.32 -10.51 -14.82
N VAL A 743 -0.45 -9.78 -15.92
CA VAL A 743 0.57 -8.89 -16.48
C VAL A 743 0.08 -7.45 -16.43
N ALA A 744 0.87 -6.58 -15.82
CA ALA A 744 0.68 -5.13 -15.83
C ALA A 744 1.84 -4.43 -16.55
N LEU A 745 1.53 -3.42 -17.38
CA LEU A 745 2.50 -2.59 -18.09
C LEU A 745 2.43 -1.14 -17.60
N PHE A 746 3.57 -0.48 -17.54
CA PHE A 746 3.71 0.91 -17.12
C PHE A 746 4.57 1.69 -18.13
N ALA A 747 4.42 3.01 -18.15
CA ALA A 747 5.23 3.87 -18.99
C ALA A 747 5.39 5.26 -18.39
N HIS A 748 6.60 5.80 -18.57
CA HIS A 748 6.98 7.14 -18.17
C HIS A 748 7.58 7.87 -19.36
N ASP A 749 7.36 9.17 -19.40
CA ASP A 749 8.02 10.04 -20.36
C ASP A 749 9.13 10.83 -19.66
N ASP A 750 10.07 11.38 -20.44
CA ASP A 750 11.17 12.13 -19.84
C ASP A 750 10.67 13.43 -19.18
N PRO A 751 11.36 13.92 -18.13
CA PRO A 751 11.05 15.20 -17.51
C PRO A 751 11.15 16.37 -18.52
N GLY A 752 10.04 16.70 -19.17
CA GLY A 752 9.95 17.77 -20.18
C GLY A 752 9.39 17.33 -21.53
N GLY A 753 9.13 16.03 -21.72
CA GLY A 753 8.51 15.43 -22.91
C GLY A 753 7.03 15.73 -23.07
N SER A 754 6.45 15.19 -24.14
CA SER A 754 5.07 15.40 -24.59
C SER A 754 4.02 14.58 -23.83
N GLY A 755 4.47 13.67 -22.95
CA GLY A 755 3.68 12.73 -22.17
C GLY A 755 3.38 11.46 -22.95
N VAL A 756 3.18 10.35 -22.23
CA VAL A 756 2.84 9.06 -22.84
C VAL A 756 1.48 9.15 -23.53
N ALA A 757 1.42 8.73 -24.80
CA ALA A 757 0.17 8.57 -25.54
C ALA A 757 -0.44 7.18 -25.32
N ARG A 758 0.37 6.11 -25.43
CA ARG A 758 -0.07 4.72 -25.22
C ARG A 758 1.09 3.75 -25.08
N ILE A 759 0.80 2.57 -24.52
CA ILE A 759 1.69 1.39 -24.55
C ILE A 759 1.17 0.41 -25.60
N ILE A 760 2.07 -0.07 -26.46
CA ILE A 760 1.77 -1.02 -27.53
C ILE A 760 2.47 -2.33 -27.19
N TYR A 761 1.72 -3.44 -27.17
CA TYR A 761 2.25 -4.74 -26.79
C TYR A 761 1.82 -5.87 -27.74
N THR A 762 2.52 -7.00 -27.65
CA THR A 762 2.25 -8.24 -28.40
C THR A 762 2.52 -9.43 -27.48
N THR A 763 1.74 -10.50 -27.64
CA THR A 763 1.89 -11.76 -26.88
C THR A 763 2.34 -12.93 -27.76
N ASP A 764 2.36 -12.75 -29.07
CA ASP A 764 2.80 -13.75 -30.06
C ASP A 764 4.32 -13.67 -30.34
N GLY A 765 5.06 -12.84 -29.59
CA GLY A 765 6.49 -12.60 -29.76
C GLY A 765 6.86 -11.75 -30.98
N SER A 766 5.89 -11.24 -31.76
CA SER A 766 6.13 -10.28 -32.83
C SER A 766 6.61 -8.93 -32.27
N THR A 767 7.21 -8.09 -33.10
CA THR A 767 7.77 -6.80 -32.60
C THR A 767 6.69 -5.73 -32.61
N PRO A 768 6.35 -5.11 -31.47
CA PRO A 768 5.42 -3.98 -31.45
C PRO A 768 6.02 -2.76 -32.17
N THR A 769 5.21 -2.13 -33.00
CA THR A 769 5.53 -0.87 -33.71
C THR A 769 4.39 0.12 -33.52
N ALA A 770 4.57 1.37 -33.95
CA ALA A 770 3.50 2.38 -33.92
C ALA A 770 2.21 1.95 -34.65
N THR A 771 2.25 0.91 -35.50
CA THR A 771 1.11 0.41 -36.28
C THR A 771 0.85 -1.10 -36.12
N HIS A 772 1.62 -1.80 -35.29
CA HIS A 772 1.53 -3.25 -35.11
C HIS A 772 1.60 -3.61 -33.64
N GLY A 773 0.62 -4.37 -33.16
CA GLY A 773 0.43 -4.70 -31.74
C GLY A 773 -0.94 -4.25 -31.24
N SER A 774 -1.23 -4.56 -29.98
CA SER A 774 -2.43 -4.16 -29.26
C SER A 774 -2.12 -2.98 -28.34
N ASP A 775 -3.10 -2.07 -28.19
CA ASP A 775 -3.01 -1.00 -27.20
C ASP A 775 -3.33 -1.59 -25.81
N TYR A 776 -2.49 -1.28 -24.82
CA TYR A 776 -2.65 -1.79 -23.45
C TYR A 776 -3.89 -1.18 -22.77
N PRO A 777 -4.91 -1.98 -22.41
CA PRO A 777 -6.16 -1.48 -21.84
C PRO A 777 -6.19 -1.50 -20.31
N GLY A 778 -5.15 -2.05 -19.67
CA GLY A 778 -5.11 -2.43 -18.25
C GLY A 778 -4.57 -3.86 -18.08
N PRO A 779 -4.43 -4.34 -16.83
CA PRO A 779 -3.85 -5.65 -16.56
C PRO A 779 -4.57 -6.78 -17.31
N PHE A 780 -3.81 -7.77 -17.79
CA PHE A 780 -4.35 -8.92 -18.53
C PHE A 780 -3.67 -10.22 -18.12
N SER A 781 -4.37 -11.35 -18.26
CA SER A 781 -3.84 -12.66 -17.87
C SER A 781 -3.26 -13.43 -19.06
N VAL A 782 -2.13 -14.11 -18.83
CA VAL A 782 -1.55 -15.11 -19.74
C VAL A 782 -1.59 -16.48 -19.07
N SER A 783 -2.04 -17.51 -19.78
CA SER A 783 -2.24 -18.86 -19.23
C SER A 783 -1.36 -19.93 -19.87
N GLN A 784 -0.44 -19.53 -20.75
CA GLN A 784 0.54 -20.39 -21.41
C GLN A 784 1.86 -19.62 -21.51
N THR A 785 2.97 -20.34 -21.72
CA THR A 785 4.28 -19.70 -21.92
C THR A 785 4.19 -18.67 -23.04
N THR A 786 4.39 -17.41 -22.69
CA THR A 786 4.10 -16.25 -23.54
C THR A 786 5.28 -15.30 -23.53
N THR A 787 5.68 -14.81 -24.70
CA THR A 787 6.63 -13.69 -24.78
C THR A 787 5.85 -12.40 -24.95
N VAL A 788 5.85 -11.57 -23.91
CA VAL A 788 5.26 -10.24 -23.95
C VAL A 788 6.32 -9.26 -24.42
N LYS A 789 6.12 -8.66 -25.60
CA LYS A 789 6.95 -7.54 -26.07
C LYS A 789 6.13 -6.26 -26.05
N PHE A 790 6.73 -5.17 -25.59
CA PHE A 790 6.01 -3.90 -25.39
C PHE A 790 6.92 -2.68 -25.59
N ARG A 791 6.31 -1.56 -25.97
CA ARG A 791 6.95 -0.25 -26.18
C ARG A 791 5.97 0.87 -25.84
N ALA A 792 6.46 1.99 -25.30
CA ALA A 792 5.66 3.21 -25.14
C ALA A 792 5.79 4.14 -26.36
N LEU A 793 4.71 4.86 -26.67
CA LEU A 793 4.64 5.94 -27.66
C LEU A 793 4.19 7.21 -26.93
N ASP A 794 4.87 8.33 -27.14
CA ASP A 794 4.46 9.63 -26.60
C ASP A 794 3.48 10.38 -27.53
N ARG A 795 3.04 11.58 -27.12
CA ARG A 795 2.12 12.42 -27.89
C ARG A 795 2.78 13.16 -29.05
N ALA A 796 4.11 13.28 -29.07
CA ALA A 796 4.89 13.80 -30.19
C ALA A 796 5.16 12.77 -31.28
N GLY A 797 4.85 11.50 -31.02
CA GLY A 797 5.04 10.38 -31.93
C GLY A 797 6.40 9.69 -31.80
N ASN A 798 7.18 9.99 -30.76
CA ASN A 798 8.41 9.27 -30.47
C ASN A 798 8.08 7.92 -29.85
N LEU A 799 8.54 6.87 -30.51
CA LEU A 799 8.36 5.48 -30.07
C LEU A 799 9.62 5.04 -29.32
N GLU A 800 9.45 4.55 -28.09
CA GLU A 800 10.52 4.01 -27.24
C GLU A 800 11.49 3.16 -28.07
N PRO A 801 12.79 3.45 -28.16
CA PRO A 801 13.68 2.78 -29.10
C PRO A 801 13.94 1.33 -28.71
N THR A 802 13.91 1.03 -27.41
CA THR A 802 14.08 -0.31 -26.85
C THR A 802 12.80 -1.12 -27.08
N ILE A 803 12.94 -2.35 -27.54
CA ILE A 803 11.85 -3.32 -27.55
C ILE A 803 11.96 -4.09 -26.24
N ASN A 804 11.17 -3.71 -25.23
CA ASN A 804 11.13 -4.48 -23.99
C ASN A 804 10.48 -5.84 -24.27
N SER A 805 11.04 -6.87 -23.65
CA SER A 805 10.65 -8.26 -23.91
C SER A 805 10.78 -9.06 -22.63
N GLN A 806 9.67 -9.66 -22.20
CA GLN A 806 9.62 -10.56 -21.07
C GLN A 806 9.10 -11.93 -21.52
N LEU A 807 9.87 -12.98 -21.28
CA LEU A 807 9.38 -14.34 -21.38
C LEU A 807 8.72 -14.70 -20.05
N ILE A 808 7.44 -15.04 -20.11
CA ILE A 808 6.69 -15.56 -18.96
C ILE A 808 6.55 -17.06 -19.20
N GLN A 809 7.27 -17.86 -18.41
CA GLN A 809 7.29 -19.31 -18.55
C GLN A 809 6.19 -19.89 -17.67
N ILE A 810 5.19 -20.54 -18.27
CA ILE A 810 4.09 -21.19 -17.56
C ILE A 810 4.13 -22.67 -17.90
N ASP A 811 4.15 -23.50 -16.86
CA ASP A 811 4.02 -24.94 -16.95
C ASP A 811 2.97 -25.41 -15.96
N THR A 812 1.93 -26.04 -16.50
CA THR A 812 0.80 -26.59 -15.74
C THR A 812 0.71 -28.12 -15.92
N ILE A 813 1.70 -28.74 -16.55
CA ILE A 813 1.70 -30.16 -16.89
C ILE A 813 2.46 -30.90 -15.80
N PRO A 814 1.78 -31.72 -14.97
CA PRO A 814 2.48 -32.47 -13.94
C PRO A 814 3.35 -33.60 -14.54
N PRO A 815 4.50 -33.91 -13.92
CA PRO A 815 5.39 -34.98 -14.36
C PRO A 815 4.82 -36.37 -14.09
N THR A 816 5.33 -37.38 -14.79
CA THR A 816 5.02 -38.79 -14.55
C THR A 816 6.22 -39.53 -13.97
N ALA A 817 5.98 -40.52 -13.11
CA ALA A 817 7.01 -41.35 -12.48
C ALA A 817 6.73 -42.84 -12.71
N THR A 818 7.78 -43.64 -12.87
CA THR A 818 7.75 -45.10 -12.99
C THR A 818 8.79 -45.76 -12.08
N ILE A 819 8.56 -47.02 -11.70
CA ILE A 819 9.47 -47.82 -10.87
C ILE A 819 9.75 -49.18 -11.53
N ALA A 820 10.98 -49.67 -11.39
CA ALA A 820 11.45 -50.97 -11.84
C ALA A 820 12.07 -51.75 -10.67
N CYS A 821 11.91 -53.07 -10.69
CA CYS A 821 12.45 -54.02 -9.73
C CYS A 821 13.47 -54.93 -10.45
N ASN A 822 14.71 -54.96 -9.96
CA ASN A 822 15.81 -55.71 -10.57
C ASN A 822 15.99 -55.38 -12.07
N ASN A 823 15.86 -54.10 -12.44
CA ASN A 823 15.91 -53.59 -13.81
C ASN A 823 14.81 -54.13 -14.76
N ALA A 824 13.68 -54.59 -14.22
CA ALA A 824 12.50 -55.01 -14.97
C ALA A 824 11.21 -54.48 -14.32
N ASP A 825 10.06 -54.65 -14.99
CA ASP A 825 8.77 -54.31 -14.40
C ASP A 825 8.54 -55.12 -13.11
N CYS A 826 8.07 -54.44 -12.05
CA CYS A 826 7.96 -55.05 -10.72
C CYS A 826 7.00 -56.23 -10.63
N GLY A 827 6.03 -56.35 -11.54
CA GLY A 827 5.05 -57.44 -11.54
C GLY A 827 4.26 -57.55 -10.22
N SER A 828 3.51 -58.65 -10.05
CA SER A 828 2.74 -58.95 -8.84
C SER A 828 3.21 -60.22 -8.13
N GLY A 829 4.39 -60.74 -8.49
CA GLY A 829 4.95 -61.98 -7.94
C GLY A 829 5.73 -61.75 -6.66
N VAL A 830 5.92 -62.83 -5.89
CA VAL A 830 6.77 -62.81 -4.69
C VAL A 830 8.24 -62.99 -5.12
N PHE A 831 9.13 -62.19 -4.56
CA PHE A 831 10.57 -62.28 -4.79
C PHE A 831 11.22 -63.18 -3.74
N ASN A 832 12.25 -63.94 -4.13
CA ASN A 832 12.91 -64.89 -3.24
C ASN A 832 14.23 -64.34 -2.64
N THR A 833 14.58 -63.09 -3.00
CA THR A 833 15.81 -62.40 -2.61
C THR A 833 15.51 -60.90 -2.45
N SER A 834 16.51 -60.13 -1.98
CA SER A 834 16.41 -58.67 -2.01
C SER A 834 16.12 -58.15 -3.42
N VAL A 835 15.35 -57.06 -3.48
CA VAL A 835 14.91 -56.41 -4.73
C VAL A 835 15.56 -55.05 -4.84
N SER A 836 16.27 -54.80 -5.93
CA SER A 836 16.81 -53.48 -6.26
C SER A 836 15.75 -52.65 -6.98
N LEU A 837 15.40 -51.50 -6.42
CA LEU A 837 14.43 -50.56 -6.94
C LEU A 837 15.12 -49.43 -7.68
N THR A 838 14.64 -49.15 -8.89
CA THR A 838 15.07 -48.02 -9.72
C THR A 838 13.84 -47.22 -10.14
N MET A 839 13.87 -45.91 -9.93
CA MET A 839 12.79 -45.01 -10.36
C MET A 839 13.27 -44.11 -11.49
N SER A 840 12.33 -43.74 -12.36
CA SER A 840 12.52 -42.77 -13.44
C SER A 840 11.31 -41.88 -13.53
N ALA A 841 11.49 -40.66 -14.05
CA ALA A 841 10.40 -39.73 -14.27
C ALA A 841 10.60 -38.98 -15.58
N SER A 842 9.48 -38.55 -16.16
CA SER A 842 9.45 -37.78 -17.40
C SER A 842 8.37 -36.72 -17.30
N ASP A 843 8.73 -35.53 -17.76
CA ASP A 843 7.83 -34.40 -17.89
C ASP A 843 7.82 -33.95 -19.35
N GLN A 844 6.96 -34.59 -20.16
CA GLN A 844 6.91 -34.31 -21.59
C GLN A 844 6.04 -33.09 -21.86
N GLY A 845 6.70 -31.99 -22.23
CA GLY A 845 6.03 -30.74 -22.58
C GLY A 845 5.91 -29.75 -21.42
N GLY A 846 6.34 -30.12 -20.22
CA GLY A 846 6.45 -29.23 -19.06
C GLY A 846 7.87 -28.68 -18.83
N SER A 847 8.12 -28.22 -17.61
CA SER A 847 9.32 -27.53 -17.14
C SER A 847 10.50 -28.46 -16.86
N GLY A 848 10.31 -29.77 -17.01
CA GLY A 848 11.28 -30.81 -16.70
C GLY A 848 11.15 -31.29 -15.26
N VAL A 849 11.58 -32.52 -15.00
CA VAL A 849 11.51 -33.12 -13.66
C VAL A 849 12.54 -32.47 -12.73
N SER A 850 12.09 -31.98 -11.57
CA SER A 850 12.92 -31.49 -10.49
C SER A 850 13.40 -32.64 -9.60
N ARG A 851 12.47 -33.44 -9.04
CA ARG A 851 12.80 -34.60 -8.19
C ARG A 851 11.70 -35.66 -8.15
N ILE A 852 12.03 -36.87 -7.72
CA ILE A 852 11.06 -37.91 -7.31
C ILE A 852 11.10 -38.02 -5.79
N ILE A 853 9.92 -38.05 -5.18
CA ILE A 853 9.72 -38.20 -3.74
C ILE A 853 9.04 -39.54 -3.49
N TYR A 854 9.55 -40.34 -2.56
CA TYR A 854 9.00 -41.67 -2.25
C TYR A 854 8.97 -41.99 -0.76
N THR A 855 8.12 -42.93 -0.37
CA THR A 855 8.03 -43.50 0.97
C THR A 855 8.10 -45.03 0.84
N THR A 856 8.50 -45.72 1.90
CA THR A 856 8.61 -47.20 1.93
C THR A 856 7.70 -47.86 2.97
N ASP A 857 7.01 -47.05 3.77
CA ASP A 857 6.06 -47.45 4.81
C ASP A 857 4.61 -47.42 4.31
N GLY A 858 4.38 -47.06 3.04
CA GLY A 858 3.06 -46.91 2.45
C GLY A 858 2.37 -45.57 2.71
N SER A 859 3.02 -44.61 3.39
CA SER A 859 2.51 -43.25 3.57
C SER A 859 2.53 -42.46 2.25
N THR A 860 1.70 -41.42 2.11
CA THR A 860 1.55 -40.69 0.84
C THR A 860 2.64 -39.62 0.66
N PRO A 861 3.53 -39.70 -0.35
CA PRO A 861 4.57 -38.69 -0.56
C PRO A 861 3.99 -37.34 -1.00
N SER A 862 4.60 -36.24 -0.57
CA SER A 862 4.27 -34.85 -0.93
C SER A 862 5.55 -34.01 -1.04
N LEU A 863 5.45 -32.73 -1.41
CA LEU A 863 6.60 -31.83 -1.43
C LEU A 863 7.35 -31.74 -0.09
N ALA A 864 6.64 -31.99 1.02
CA ALA A 864 7.14 -31.93 2.40
C ALA A 864 7.22 -33.30 3.10
N HIS A 865 6.87 -34.41 2.42
CA HIS A 865 6.83 -35.75 3.02
C HIS A 865 7.39 -36.82 2.08
N GLY A 866 8.35 -37.60 2.57
CA GLY A 866 9.02 -38.65 1.83
C GLY A 866 10.49 -38.33 1.48
N GLN A 867 11.18 -39.34 0.98
CA GLN A 867 12.59 -39.30 0.63
C GLN A 867 12.78 -38.87 -0.82
N THR A 868 13.79 -38.04 -1.08
CA THR A 868 14.19 -37.75 -2.46
C THR A 868 14.94 -38.94 -3.04
N TYR A 869 14.52 -39.42 -4.21
CA TYR A 869 15.21 -40.49 -4.90
C TYR A 869 16.57 -40.01 -5.43
N LEU A 870 17.66 -40.55 -4.88
CA LEU A 870 19.04 -40.19 -5.24
C LEU A 870 19.74 -41.28 -6.09
N GLY A 871 19.12 -42.44 -6.26
CA GLY A 871 19.69 -43.58 -6.96
C GLY A 871 19.07 -44.91 -6.52
N ALA A 872 19.47 -45.99 -7.16
CA ALA A 872 18.93 -47.31 -6.87
C ALA A 872 19.13 -47.70 -5.40
N PHE A 873 18.14 -48.34 -4.80
CA PHE A 873 18.20 -48.84 -3.42
C PHE A 873 17.56 -50.23 -3.32
N SER A 874 17.85 -50.98 -2.26
CA SER A 874 17.36 -52.36 -2.11
C SER A 874 16.38 -52.50 -0.94
N VAL A 875 15.36 -53.31 -1.14
CA VAL A 875 14.44 -53.78 -0.08
C VAL A 875 14.64 -55.27 0.16
N ASN A 876 14.54 -55.72 1.40
CA ASN A 876 14.82 -57.09 1.84
C ASN A 876 13.69 -57.72 2.68
N ALA A 877 12.56 -57.02 2.81
CA ALA A 877 11.32 -57.50 3.40
C ALA A 877 10.13 -56.92 2.62
N ASP A 878 8.92 -57.40 2.93
CA ASP A 878 7.67 -56.85 2.40
C ASP A 878 7.62 -55.34 2.60
N THR A 879 7.51 -54.60 1.50
CA THR A 879 7.60 -53.13 1.50
C THR A 879 6.54 -52.54 0.58
N THR A 880 5.84 -51.49 1.03
CA THR A 880 4.93 -50.72 0.19
C THR A 880 5.57 -49.38 -0.13
N ILE A 881 5.94 -49.20 -1.39
CA ILE A 881 6.56 -47.99 -1.89
C ILE A 881 5.49 -47.10 -2.51
N ARG A 882 5.34 -45.86 -2.02
CA ARG A 882 4.57 -44.83 -2.73
C ARG A 882 5.52 -43.77 -3.26
N PHE A 883 5.32 -43.30 -4.48
CA PHE A 883 6.23 -42.35 -5.09
C PHE A 883 5.52 -41.38 -6.05
N VAL A 884 6.06 -40.16 -6.16
CA VAL A 884 5.54 -39.08 -7.01
C VAL A 884 6.70 -38.25 -7.56
N ALA A 885 6.57 -37.76 -8.79
CA ALA A 885 7.53 -36.80 -9.36
C ALA A 885 7.03 -35.37 -9.15
N VAL A 886 7.96 -34.42 -9.05
CA VAL A 886 7.70 -32.98 -9.09
C VAL A 886 8.55 -32.35 -10.18
N ASP A 887 7.99 -31.38 -10.90
CA ASP A 887 8.69 -30.65 -11.95
C ASP A 887 9.33 -29.36 -11.42
N ASN A 888 9.94 -28.57 -12.31
CA ASN A 888 10.61 -27.31 -11.96
C ASN A 888 9.65 -26.13 -11.73
N ALA A 889 8.38 -26.26 -12.12
CA ALA A 889 7.31 -25.31 -11.81
C ALA A 889 6.63 -25.63 -10.46
N GLY A 890 6.88 -26.81 -9.90
CA GLY A 890 6.30 -27.28 -8.65
C GLY A 890 5.02 -28.09 -8.82
N ASN A 891 4.64 -28.50 -10.04
CA ASN A 891 3.48 -29.37 -10.22
C ASN A 891 3.81 -30.78 -9.72
N LEU A 892 2.91 -31.32 -8.90
CA LEU A 892 2.97 -32.69 -8.37
C LEU A 892 2.30 -33.67 -9.33
N GLY A 893 3.04 -34.69 -9.74
CA GLY A 893 2.55 -35.79 -10.55
C GLY A 893 1.53 -36.67 -9.83
N THR A 894 1.06 -37.72 -10.50
CA THR A 894 0.21 -38.73 -9.85
C THR A 894 1.03 -39.55 -8.84
N ILE A 895 0.48 -39.75 -7.64
CA ILE A 895 1.07 -40.65 -6.64
C ILE A 895 0.88 -42.10 -7.11
N ASN A 896 2.00 -42.80 -7.29
CA ASN A 896 2.05 -44.21 -7.66
C ASN A 896 2.29 -45.07 -6.42
N THR A 897 1.81 -46.31 -6.44
CA THR A 897 2.03 -47.29 -5.37
C THR A 897 2.59 -48.59 -5.97
N GLN A 898 3.65 -49.11 -5.38
CA GLN A 898 4.25 -50.40 -5.70
C GLN A 898 4.41 -51.23 -4.42
N VAL A 899 3.86 -52.44 -4.42
CA VAL A 899 4.06 -53.41 -3.34
C VAL A 899 5.13 -54.41 -3.76
N VAL A 900 6.11 -54.64 -2.91
CA VAL A 900 7.14 -55.68 -3.09
C VAL A 900 6.96 -56.70 -1.97
N GLN A 901 6.75 -57.97 -2.33
CA GLN A 901 6.67 -59.07 -1.38
C GLN A 901 7.91 -59.96 -1.49
N ILE A 902 8.51 -60.33 -0.36
CA ILE A 902 9.73 -61.14 -0.29
C ILE A 902 9.50 -62.36 0.59
N ASP A 903 9.67 -63.56 0.03
CA ASP A 903 9.66 -64.82 0.77
C ASP A 903 11.07 -65.12 1.29
N THR A 904 11.24 -65.07 2.60
CA THR A 904 12.53 -65.29 3.28
C THR A 904 12.72 -66.72 3.80
N LEU A 905 11.85 -67.68 3.46
CA LEU A 905 11.82 -69.04 4.03
C LEU A 905 12.43 -70.15 3.14
N GLN A 906 13.53 -69.89 2.45
CA GLN A 906 14.40 -70.95 1.89
C GLN A 906 15.80 -70.98 2.49
#